data_AF-A0A7Z9GH85-F1
#
_entry.id   AF-A0A7Z9GH85-F1
#
_cell.length_a   1.000
_cell.length_b   1.000
_cell.length_c   1.000
_cell.angle_alpha   90.00
_cell.angle_beta   90.00
_cell.angle_gamma   90.00
#
_symmetry.space_group_name_H-M   'P 1'
#
loop_
_entity.id
_entity.type
_entity.pdbx_description
1 polymer ?
#
loop_
_entity_poly.entity_id
_entity_poly.type
_entity_poly.pdbx_seq_one_letter_code
_entity_poly.pdbx_strand_id
1 'polypeptide(L)'
;MTSVLRISLIVILMLGDAPLIAQVCINEFMASNGAYWDNDKQAYSDWIELYNAGDDTVQLSGYFLTDNLDRLKKWKIPEGVAIGPKAHILFWADGKNHGMHTNFNLSIRTESLGLSDATGKPVDTHTYLSQRRDVSFGREEDGSGAWVFFEQHTAGGTNNWAPRSESGKRASRPSFSLNGGFYKDKQKVELTSVASGDIKYTLDGSDVNYESEIYKEPILITSTTTLRAKLYTSYRLASYQVTETYFIGLEPKLPIISITTDPKNLWDRDMGIYVNGTNYVKDKWYTANYLKYWRRPSNIEFFEADGSLGFNASARIKIFGIYTSQYGQKPLTLYFNDVVNHKIFPNRDTYNYQTLVVRNSGQDWIRTLICDGLVNSLVINSLDLDAQAYRPAVVYINGKYWGINNIREKLDESYIFERHGTDPSNVLLKGRNNSKKVTEYNELIAYATNESISLNERCAYIAEHIDVNEFLNYQMTEIYSANRDWPNNNMKVWKRKGDSKWRWVLVDLDVSFGIWNNTQPHENTLQRATDPAIINTELLSVLLDNEYFKNDFIQRVALSLNTIFSEERVNHFIDSLASDIRHQIPNHVERWKDSCSWSCGIESVEFWEHYLNKLRYFADHRMQFMREHLTQKFKLTGLSELTIKAENGRVVLNELDWPFNPSGLYFNNVPMSLVAIPKPGYKFVRWKGGLHGDSPRVEITLKGPLTLEAEFEPDLGTLLPMHITENTVLDKQGSPYYAVGNITVNPGVLLSAEAGIKILMPEKGHLIIKGGLNFRGAKGDSIEIAANSGAGSTSWGAICLDSASLPVMISYTVVKDATHGEDKRVYVGAVGGHHSDLTIHDSRIDDVFGQPVYTEYGSTAIRYTKMHTKISSDIVNVKYGKAIIEYCDLQGNNQPNSDGIDYDNIVDGIIRGNNIYNFTGGNSDGIDLGEGAIDVFIDKNRIVNCSDKGISVGQKSTAKIFRNVIIGCNQGVGIKDSSSFAIIDKCVFYRNNVAIAVFEKNNNHGGGDARVTNTIISQSKNASVQVDEYSSLDITYSLSDMDLMKGEGNLYADPMFQSPGTGEFTLRDESPCLNSGTRKSFLDLGKARNQMGLGVAEKKIKVHLVYYLILGALGMAGMYAFGK
;
A
#
# COMPACT_ATOMS: atom_id res chain seq x y z
N MET A 1 83.57 1.08 59.49
CA MET A 1 84.22 2.28 58.95
C MET A 1 83.77 2.45 57.50
N THR A 2 83.16 3.60 57.21
CA THR A 2 83.24 4.38 55.95
C THR A 2 82.65 3.85 54.62
N SER A 3 81.67 4.64 54.13
CA SER A 3 81.46 5.17 52.74
C SER A 3 81.10 4.20 51.60
N VAL A 4 79.95 4.29 50.89
CA VAL A 4 79.28 5.37 50.10
C VAL A 4 79.47 5.20 48.57
N LEU A 5 78.33 5.06 47.88
CA LEU A 5 77.96 5.37 46.47
C LEU A 5 78.69 4.72 45.25
N ARG A 6 77.93 3.93 44.47
CA ARG A 6 77.44 4.24 43.09
C ARG A 6 77.04 2.94 42.36
N ILE A 7 75.83 2.87 41.82
CA ILE A 7 75.50 2.46 40.43
C ILE A 7 74.02 2.80 40.19
N SER A 8 73.80 3.50 39.09
CA SER A 8 72.56 4.11 38.66
C SER A 8 71.51 3.10 38.18
N LEU A 9 70.26 3.43 38.47
CA LEU A 9 69.02 2.83 38.00
C LEU A 9 68.82 3.16 36.50
N ILE A 10 68.61 2.15 35.65
CA ILE A 10 67.96 2.33 34.34
C ILE A 10 66.52 1.84 34.49
N VAL A 11 65.60 2.77 34.70
CA VAL A 11 64.17 2.59 34.46
C VAL A 11 63.89 3.29 33.13
N ILE A 12 63.71 2.52 32.06
CA ILE A 12 63.14 3.04 30.81
C ILE A 12 61.63 3.18 31.07
N LEU A 13 61.18 4.43 31.15
CA LEU A 13 59.77 4.80 31.12
C LEU A 13 59.17 4.34 29.78
N MET A 14 58.18 3.44 29.83
CA MET A 14 57.09 3.47 28.86
C MET A 14 56.17 4.63 29.26
N LEU A 15 56.47 5.83 28.76
CA LEU A 15 55.46 6.88 28.63
C LEU A 15 54.58 6.46 27.45
N GLY A 16 53.32 6.12 27.74
CA GLY A 16 52.32 5.94 26.70
C GLY A 16 52.15 7.24 25.92
N ASP A 17 52.14 7.13 24.60
CA ASP A 17 51.73 8.21 23.71
C ASP A 17 50.29 8.60 24.06
N ALA A 18 50.11 9.71 24.78
CA ALA A 18 48.83 10.39 24.79
C ALA A 18 48.62 10.95 23.36
N PRO A 19 47.49 10.67 22.69
CA PRO A 19 47.25 11.19 21.35
C PRO A 19 47.34 12.72 21.40
N LEU A 20 48.14 13.31 20.52
CA LEU A 20 48.22 14.75 20.35
C LEU A 20 46.87 15.22 19.80
N ILE A 21 45.96 15.67 20.67
CA ILE A 21 44.66 16.20 20.25
C ILE A 21 44.94 17.50 19.49
N ALA A 22 44.45 17.57 18.25
CA ALA A 22 44.55 18.77 17.45
C ALA A 22 43.83 19.94 18.16
N GLN A 23 44.40 21.14 18.11
CA GLN A 23 43.81 22.32 18.76
C GLN A 23 42.35 22.56 18.34
N VAL A 24 42.03 22.30 17.07
CA VAL A 24 40.65 22.26 16.58
C VAL A 24 40.33 20.84 16.14
N CYS A 25 39.18 20.32 16.59
CA CYS A 25 38.73 18.98 16.30
C CYS A 25 37.26 18.96 15.90
N ILE A 26 36.82 17.85 15.30
CA ILE A 26 35.40 17.56 15.12
C ILE A 26 34.86 17.13 16.48
N ASN A 27 33.81 17.81 16.96
CA ASN A 27 33.26 17.61 18.31
C ASN A 27 31.99 16.78 18.32
N GLU A 28 31.03 17.12 17.46
CA GLU A 28 29.72 16.50 17.38
C GLU A 28 29.16 16.68 15.97
N PHE A 29 28.31 15.77 15.50
CA PHE A 29 27.57 15.95 14.26
C PHE A 29 26.21 15.26 14.33
N MET A 30 25.29 15.64 13.45
CA MET A 30 24.00 14.98 13.27
C MET A 30 23.72 14.78 11.79
N ALA A 31 23.74 13.53 11.34
CA ALA A 31 23.57 13.13 9.94
C ALA A 31 22.12 12.89 9.50
N SER A 32 21.15 13.12 10.40
CA SER A 32 19.74 13.12 10.05
C SER A 32 18.97 13.98 11.07
N ASN A 33 18.93 15.27 10.79
CA ASN A 33 18.36 16.26 11.69
C ASN A 33 16.88 16.58 11.39
N GLY A 34 16.05 16.48 12.40
CA GLY A 34 14.67 16.97 12.48
C GLY A 34 14.36 17.65 13.81
N ALA A 35 15.38 17.88 14.66
CA ALA A 35 15.25 18.36 16.03
C ALA A 35 15.88 19.75 16.26
N TYR A 36 16.94 20.11 15.52
CA TYR A 36 17.63 21.39 15.64
C TYR A 36 17.39 22.28 14.41
N TRP A 37 16.83 23.47 14.60
CA TRP A 37 16.38 24.32 13.50
C TRP A 37 17.49 25.22 12.96
N ASP A 38 17.70 25.16 11.64
CA ASP A 38 18.56 26.06 10.89
C ASP A 38 17.83 27.37 10.62
N ASN A 39 18.21 28.42 11.37
CA ASN A 39 17.61 29.76 11.26
C ASN A 39 17.88 30.43 9.91
N ASP A 40 19.01 30.13 9.26
CA ASP A 40 19.43 30.81 8.04
C ASP A 40 18.66 30.31 6.81
N LYS A 41 18.31 29.02 6.79
CA LYS A 41 17.57 28.41 5.68
C LYS A 41 16.17 27.94 6.04
N GLN A 42 15.76 28.12 7.29
CA GLN A 42 14.46 27.70 7.79
C GLN A 42 14.18 26.23 7.50
N ALA A 43 15.13 25.36 7.84
CA ALA A 43 15.07 23.93 7.58
C ALA A 43 15.62 23.14 8.78
N TYR A 44 15.45 21.81 8.76
CA TYR A 44 16.22 20.92 9.61
C TYR A 44 17.31 20.31 8.72
N SER A 45 18.51 20.88 8.81
CA SER A 45 19.68 20.51 8.01
C SER A 45 20.63 19.67 8.85
N ASP A 46 21.33 18.70 8.26
CA ASP A 46 22.41 18.00 8.96
C ASP A 46 23.50 19.01 9.34
N TRP A 47 24.29 18.70 10.35
CA TRP A 47 25.30 19.65 10.84
C TRP A 47 26.52 18.98 11.40
N ILE A 48 27.62 19.74 11.40
CA ILE A 48 28.94 19.39 11.91
C ILE A 48 29.36 20.50 12.87
N GLU A 49 29.79 20.13 14.06
CA GLU A 49 30.36 21.03 15.05
C GLU A 49 31.87 20.82 15.18
N LEU A 50 32.61 21.92 15.16
CA LEU A 50 34.01 21.95 15.52
C LEU A 50 34.19 22.60 16.90
N TYR A 51 35.18 22.12 17.64
CA TYR A 51 35.57 22.66 18.93
C TYR A 51 37.04 23.05 18.95
N ASN A 52 37.37 24.18 19.57
CA ASN A 52 38.74 24.62 19.81
C ASN A 52 39.16 24.30 21.25
N ALA A 53 39.92 23.22 21.41
CA ALA A 53 40.47 22.78 22.69
C ALA A 53 41.65 23.64 23.19
N GLY A 54 42.17 24.57 22.39
CA GLY A 54 43.28 25.46 22.77
C GLY A 54 42.84 26.71 23.54
N ASP A 55 43.85 27.47 23.96
CA ASP A 55 43.68 28.73 24.71
C ASP A 55 43.80 29.98 23.80
N ASP A 56 44.08 29.78 22.52
CA ASP A 56 44.15 30.83 21.50
C ASP A 56 43.05 30.69 20.44
N THR A 57 42.64 31.81 19.85
CA THR A 57 41.73 31.85 18.70
C THR A 57 42.38 31.24 17.46
N VAL A 58 41.66 30.36 16.75
CA VAL A 58 42.12 29.74 15.50
C VAL A 58 41.37 30.33 14.30
N GLN A 59 42.11 30.80 13.30
CA GLN A 59 41.56 31.23 12.02
C GLN A 59 41.29 30.02 11.13
N LEU A 60 40.03 29.77 10.81
CA LEU A 60 39.59 28.65 9.96
C LEU A 60 39.43 29.05 8.49
N SER A 61 39.69 30.32 8.16
CA SER A 61 39.66 30.80 6.78
C SER A 61 40.55 29.94 5.89
N GLY A 62 39.94 29.28 4.91
CA GLY A 62 40.63 28.39 3.98
C GLY A 62 40.95 26.98 4.46
N TYR A 63 40.53 26.59 5.65
CA TYR A 63 40.43 25.17 6.04
C TYR A 63 39.35 24.48 5.19
N PHE A 64 39.32 23.15 5.23
CA PHE A 64 38.34 22.38 4.47
C PHE A 64 37.61 21.35 5.34
N LEU A 65 36.32 21.18 5.07
CA LEU A 65 35.51 20.05 5.55
C LEU A 65 35.24 19.07 4.40
N THR A 66 35.14 17.79 4.74
CA THR A 66 34.81 16.74 3.78
C THR A 66 34.04 15.59 4.44
N ASP A 67 33.12 15.00 3.70
CA ASP A 67 32.46 13.71 3.98
C ASP A 67 33.20 12.51 3.30
N ASN A 68 34.35 12.79 2.69
CA ASN A 68 35.13 11.81 1.94
C ASN A 68 36.62 12.09 2.13
N LEU A 69 37.31 11.19 2.83
CA LEU A 69 38.73 11.35 3.19
C LEU A 69 39.68 11.26 1.97
N ASP A 70 39.22 10.74 0.82
CA ASP A 70 39.98 10.79 -0.44
C ASP A 70 39.96 12.20 -1.07
N ARG A 71 39.13 13.11 -0.54
CA ARG A 71 38.92 14.47 -1.03
C ARG A 71 39.02 15.49 0.09
N LEU A 72 40.16 15.56 0.78
CA LEU A 72 40.37 16.46 1.93
C LEU A 72 40.08 17.94 1.66
N LYS A 73 40.23 18.42 0.40
CA LYS A 73 39.89 19.79 -0.02
C LYS A 73 38.47 19.92 -0.62
N LYS A 74 37.47 19.18 -0.12
CA LYS A 74 36.11 19.13 -0.72
C LYS A 74 35.33 20.43 -0.59
N TRP A 75 35.21 20.97 0.62
CA TRP A 75 34.49 22.22 0.87
C TRP A 75 35.36 23.18 1.68
N LYS A 76 35.68 24.34 1.11
CA LYS A 76 36.50 25.37 1.74
C LYS A 76 35.65 26.18 2.71
N ILE A 77 36.07 26.28 3.97
CA ILE A 77 35.46 27.16 4.98
C ILE A 77 35.61 28.63 4.52
N PRO A 78 34.55 29.44 4.57
CA PRO A 78 34.57 30.83 4.11
C PRO A 78 35.64 31.70 4.77
N GLU A 79 36.02 32.78 4.08
CA GLU A 79 36.92 33.79 4.63
C GLU A 79 36.27 34.52 5.83
N GLY A 80 37.08 34.88 6.82
CA GLY A 80 36.64 35.57 8.03
C GLY A 80 36.11 34.67 9.15
N VAL A 81 36.07 33.35 8.95
CA VAL A 81 35.65 32.40 9.97
C VAL A 81 36.81 32.12 10.94
N ALA A 82 36.56 32.32 12.23
CA ALA A 82 37.48 32.04 13.32
C ALA A 82 36.73 31.41 14.50
N ILE A 83 37.42 30.60 15.29
CA ILE A 83 36.89 29.96 16.49
C ILE A 83 37.71 30.40 17.71
N GLY A 84 37.05 31.02 18.69
CA GLY A 84 37.68 31.47 19.93
C GLY A 84 38.18 30.30 20.79
N PRO A 85 38.99 30.56 21.83
CA PRO A 85 39.43 29.52 22.74
C PRO A 85 38.24 28.90 23.49
N LYS A 86 38.24 27.57 23.62
CA LYS A 86 37.16 26.78 24.24
C LYS A 86 35.77 27.04 23.64
N ALA A 87 35.72 27.51 22.39
CA ALA A 87 34.47 27.81 21.70
C ALA A 87 34.11 26.70 20.70
N HIS A 88 32.82 26.68 20.33
CA HIS A 88 32.22 25.78 19.35
C HIS A 88 31.78 26.58 18.12
N ILE A 89 31.78 25.94 16.95
CA ILE A 89 31.23 26.52 15.73
C ILE A 89 30.54 25.44 14.88
N LEU A 90 29.39 25.79 14.32
CA LEU A 90 28.54 24.86 13.60
C LEU A 90 28.51 25.17 12.10
N PHE A 91 28.56 24.12 11.29
CA PHE A 91 28.42 24.14 9.83
C PHE A 91 27.27 23.24 9.41
N TRP A 92 26.40 23.73 8.53
CA TRP A 92 25.26 22.97 8.03
C TRP A 92 25.67 22.13 6.82
N ALA A 93 25.49 20.82 6.89
CA ALA A 93 25.75 19.89 5.80
C ALA A 93 24.47 19.62 5.00
N ASP A 94 24.09 20.57 4.13
CA ASP A 94 22.82 20.55 3.39
C ASP A 94 22.98 20.65 1.86
N GLY A 95 24.21 20.57 1.36
CA GLY A 95 24.51 20.63 -0.06
C GLY A 95 24.33 22.01 -0.71
N LYS A 96 23.98 23.07 0.02
CA LYS A 96 23.67 24.39 -0.55
C LYS A 96 24.90 25.19 -0.97
N ASN A 97 26.08 24.89 -0.42
CA ASN A 97 27.35 25.52 -0.76
C ASN A 97 27.35 27.06 -0.66
N HIS A 98 26.92 27.60 0.48
CA HIS A 98 26.83 29.05 0.68
C HIS A 98 26.96 29.44 2.15
N GLY A 99 27.81 30.41 2.49
CA GLY A 99 28.01 30.82 3.89
C GLY A 99 28.50 29.66 4.74
N MET A 100 27.86 29.40 5.89
CA MET A 100 28.17 28.25 6.76
C MET A 100 27.59 26.90 6.27
N HIS A 101 27.08 26.84 5.04
CA HIS A 101 26.46 25.66 4.45
C HIS A 101 27.42 24.95 3.49
N THR A 102 27.71 23.68 3.76
CA THR A 102 28.62 22.88 2.95
C THR A 102 28.03 22.52 1.58
N ASN A 103 28.87 22.02 0.68
CA ASN A 103 28.44 21.51 -0.63
C ASN A 103 28.07 20.02 -0.59
N PHE A 104 27.86 19.45 0.59
CA PHE A 104 27.52 18.05 0.78
C PHE A 104 26.51 17.87 1.91
N ASN A 105 25.91 16.67 1.98
CA ASN A 105 25.08 16.23 3.10
C ASN A 105 25.84 15.14 3.85
N LEU A 106 25.39 14.82 5.06
CA LEU A 106 25.89 13.64 5.77
C LEU A 106 25.02 12.42 5.47
N SER A 107 25.63 11.25 5.46
CA SER A 107 24.94 9.97 5.34
C SER A 107 24.43 9.49 6.69
N ILE A 108 23.19 9.01 6.79
CA ILE A 108 22.74 8.27 7.98
C ILE A 108 23.40 6.87 8.08
N ARG A 109 24.14 6.46 7.05
CA ARG A 109 24.87 5.18 6.98
C ARG A 109 26.34 5.40 7.29
N THR A 110 27.18 4.40 7.01
CA THR A 110 28.63 4.54 7.15
C THR A 110 29.18 5.61 6.20
N GLU A 111 29.94 6.56 6.77
CA GLU A 111 30.63 7.64 6.04
C GLU A 111 31.81 8.15 6.88
N SER A 112 32.63 9.05 6.35
CA SER A 112 33.74 9.65 7.08
C SER A 112 33.66 11.17 7.06
N LEU A 113 34.00 11.81 8.17
CA LEU A 113 34.08 13.25 8.29
C LEU A 113 35.54 13.67 8.50
N GLY A 114 35.98 14.72 7.81
CA GLY A 114 37.34 15.22 7.92
C GLY A 114 37.42 16.74 7.96
N LEU A 115 38.29 17.25 8.82
CA LEU A 115 38.78 18.62 8.86
C LEU A 115 40.22 18.63 8.38
N SER A 116 40.56 19.51 7.43
CA SER A 116 41.94 19.71 6.98
C SER A 116 42.33 21.18 6.95
N ASP A 117 43.62 21.46 7.13
CA ASP A 117 44.16 22.82 7.14
C ASP A 117 44.19 23.43 5.72
N ALA A 118 44.61 24.69 5.61
CA ALA A 118 44.69 25.40 4.33
C ALA A 118 45.64 24.74 3.30
N THR A 119 46.57 23.89 3.74
CA THR A 119 47.46 23.11 2.86
C THR A 119 46.80 21.81 2.38
N GLY A 120 45.71 21.38 3.04
CA GLY A 120 45.00 20.13 2.81
C GLY A 120 45.50 18.97 3.67
N LYS A 121 46.28 19.25 4.72
CA LYS A 121 46.72 18.23 5.67
C LYS A 121 45.59 17.93 6.65
N PRO A 122 45.24 16.65 6.92
CA PRO A 122 44.24 16.30 7.93
C PRO A 122 44.59 16.89 9.30
N VAL A 123 43.61 17.52 9.93
CA VAL A 123 43.66 18.05 11.29
C VAL A 123 42.93 17.10 12.24
N ASP A 124 41.70 16.70 11.88
CA ASP A 124 40.94 15.66 12.59
C ASP A 124 40.06 14.90 11.59
N THR A 125 39.85 13.62 11.83
CA THR A 125 39.04 12.76 10.96
C THR A 125 38.30 11.72 11.79
N HIS A 126 37.08 11.38 11.38
CA HIS A 126 36.29 10.36 12.03
C HIS A 126 35.46 9.58 11.02
N THR A 127 35.58 8.25 11.02
CA THR A 127 34.69 7.36 10.27
C THR A 127 33.61 6.85 11.21
N TYR A 128 32.35 7.07 10.84
CA TYR A 128 31.20 6.72 11.66
C TYR A 128 30.32 5.68 10.95
N LEU A 129 29.61 4.87 11.74
CA LEU A 129 28.68 3.83 11.26
C LEU A 129 27.25 4.37 11.14
N SER A 130 26.26 3.50 10.99
CA SER A 130 24.84 3.85 10.99
C SER A 130 24.46 4.83 12.11
N GLN A 131 23.97 5.99 11.70
CA GLN A 131 23.46 7.05 12.57
C GLN A 131 21.97 6.88 12.82
N ARG A 132 21.42 7.68 13.73
CA ARG A 132 19.99 7.68 14.05
C ARG A 132 19.44 9.08 13.85
N ARG A 133 18.23 9.15 13.32
CA ARG A 133 17.52 10.42 13.20
C ARG A 133 17.33 11.06 14.58
N ASP A 134 17.55 12.37 14.67
CA ASP A 134 17.39 13.19 15.87
C ASP A 134 18.27 12.75 17.06
N VAL A 135 19.36 12.03 16.77
CA VAL A 135 20.39 11.62 17.74
C VAL A 135 21.73 12.00 17.14
N SER A 136 22.46 12.88 17.81
CA SER A 136 23.80 13.28 17.38
C SER A 136 24.85 12.27 17.84
N PHE A 137 26.00 12.29 17.18
CA PHE A 137 27.15 11.48 17.51
C PHE A 137 28.35 12.40 17.69
N GLY A 138 29.03 12.26 18.81
CA GLY A 138 30.07 13.19 19.20
C GLY A 138 31.00 12.61 20.24
N ARG A 139 32.02 13.40 20.55
CA ARG A 139 33.00 13.10 21.59
C ARG A 139 32.36 13.21 22.97
N GLU A 140 32.65 12.25 23.84
CA GLU A 140 32.10 12.13 25.19
C GLU A 140 32.39 13.37 26.05
N GLU A 141 33.55 13.98 25.85
CA GLU A 141 33.97 15.25 26.42
C GLU A 141 34.38 16.20 25.28
N ASP A 142 34.28 17.51 25.48
CA ASP A 142 34.67 18.47 24.44
C ASP A 142 36.11 18.21 23.94
N GLY A 143 36.23 17.87 22.66
CA GLY A 143 37.49 17.55 22.00
C GLY A 143 38.23 16.30 22.49
N SER A 144 37.65 15.46 23.35
CA SER A 144 38.31 14.25 23.86
C SER A 144 37.33 13.13 24.25
N GLY A 145 37.83 12.00 24.77
CA GLY A 145 36.97 10.86 25.14
C GLY A 145 36.47 10.03 23.96
N ALA A 146 35.63 9.04 24.26
CA ALA A 146 35.07 8.12 23.27
C ALA A 146 33.98 8.78 22.41
N TRP A 147 33.74 8.25 21.21
CA TRP A 147 32.59 8.68 20.42
C TRP A 147 31.32 7.98 20.92
N VAL A 148 30.29 8.77 21.24
CA VAL A 148 29.05 8.31 21.85
C VAL A 148 27.84 8.93 21.18
N PHE A 149 26.69 8.27 21.31
CA PHE A 149 25.41 8.80 20.85
C PHE A 149 24.79 9.69 21.91
N PHE A 150 24.42 10.91 21.54
CA PHE A 150 23.69 11.85 22.37
C PHE A 150 22.22 11.88 21.96
N GLU A 151 21.33 11.54 22.89
CA GLU A 151 19.90 11.65 22.64
C GLU A 151 19.41 13.10 22.63
N GLN A 152 20.05 13.94 23.44
CA GLN A 152 19.89 15.38 23.41
C GLN A 152 21.19 15.95 22.87
N HIS A 153 21.13 16.58 21.69
CA HIS A 153 22.30 17.17 21.07
C HIS A 153 22.85 18.33 21.89
N THR A 154 24.13 18.63 21.69
CA THR A 154 24.84 19.73 22.37
C THR A 154 25.28 20.85 21.43
N ALA A 155 24.80 20.83 20.18
CA ALA A 155 25.01 21.87 19.17
C ALA A 155 25.12 23.30 19.73
N GLY A 156 26.30 23.90 19.56
CA GLY A 156 26.68 25.23 20.03
C GLY A 156 27.16 25.30 21.48
N GLY A 157 27.34 24.17 22.17
CA GLY A 157 27.66 24.08 23.59
C GLY A 157 28.47 22.83 23.98
N THR A 158 28.70 22.66 25.27
CA THR A 158 29.59 21.59 25.80
C THR A 158 28.93 20.21 25.84
N ASN A 159 29.66 19.17 25.43
CA ASN A 159 29.22 17.76 25.47
C ASN A 159 29.20 17.18 26.90
N ASN A 160 29.86 17.84 27.86
CA ASN A 160 30.24 17.25 29.16
C ASN A 160 29.07 16.89 30.11
N TRP A 161 27.83 17.32 29.81
CA TRP A 161 26.64 17.04 30.62
C TRP A 161 25.59 16.21 29.88
N ALA A 162 25.76 15.98 28.58
CA ALA A 162 24.72 15.38 27.76
C ALA A 162 24.56 13.88 28.06
N PRO A 163 23.32 13.40 28.23
CA PRO A 163 23.04 11.98 28.35
C PRO A 163 23.53 11.20 27.12
N ARG A 164 24.31 10.15 27.36
CA ARG A 164 25.08 9.45 26.33
C ARG A 164 24.90 7.95 26.31
N SER A 165 25.12 7.33 25.16
CA SER A 165 25.09 5.88 24.96
C SER A 165 26.23 5.44 24.05
N GLU A 166 27.08 4.54 24.54
CA GLU A 166 28.18 3.95 23.73
C GLU A 166 27.64 3.06 22.61
N SER A 167 26.61 2.26 22.90
CA SER A 167 26.09 1.28 21.95
C SER A 167 25.09 1.84 20.93
N GLY A 168 24.60 3.06 21.17
CA GLY A 168 23.47 3.62 20.45
C GLY A 168 22.16 2.82 20.60
N LYS A 169 22.11 1.77 21.43
CA LYS A 169 20.89 0.98 21.65
C LYS A 169 19.92 1.75 22.55
N ARG A 170 18.62 1.59 22.30
CA ARG A 170 17.55 2.14 23.15
C ARG A 170 17.21 1.20 24.29
N ALA A 171 16.73 1.79 25.39
CA ALA A 171 16.09 1.10 26.50
C ALA A 171 14.75 0.47 26.09
N SER A 172 14.32 -0.56 26.82
CA SER A 172 12.98 -1.14 26.67
C SER A 172 11.91 -0.13 27.08
N ARG A 173 10.75 -0.16 26.41
CA ARG A 173 9.61 0.70 26.75
C ARG A 173 9.10 0.38 28.17
N PRO A 174 8.70 1.39 28.96
CA PRO A 174 7.98 1.13 30.21
C PRO A 174 6.58 0.58 29.90
N SER A 175 6.01 -0.16 30.86
CA SER A 175 4.68 -0.77 30.78
C SER A 175 3.71 -0.09 31.74
N PHE A 176 2.46 0.06 31.33
CA PHE A 176 1.40 0.64 32.16
C PHE A 176 0.62 -0.51 32.81
N SER A 177 0.23 -0.36 34.08
CA SER A 177 -0.54 -1.38 34.79
C SER A 177 -1.96 -1.59 34.25
N LEU A 178 -2.46 -0.59 33.50
CA LEU A 178 -3.76 -0.56 32.87
C LEU A 178 -3.56 -0.11 31.41
N ASN A 179 -4.34 -0.67 30.49
CA ASN A 179 -4.34 -0.20 29.11
C ASN A 179 -5.12 1.13 29.00
N GLY A 180 -4.81 1.94 28.00
CA GLY A 180 -5.69 3.04 27.60
C GLY A 180 -7.07 2.54 27.20
N GLY A 181 -8.06 3.42 27.28
CA GLY A 181 -9.46 3.07 27.02
C GLY A 181 -10.43 3.76 27.96
N PHE A 182 -11.61 3.15 28.11
CA PHE A 182 -12.78 3.76 28.75
C PHE A 182 -13.01 3.20 30.15
N TYR A 183 -13.18 4.09 31.12
CA TYR A 183 -13.38 3.74 32.52
C TYR A 183 -14.50 4.59 33.13
N LYS A 184 -15.36 3.95 33.92
CA LYS A 184 -16.47 4.65 34.60
C LYS A 184 -15.99 5.59 35.70
N ASP A 185 -15.02 5.14 36.48
CA ASP A 185 -14.48 5.82 37.66
C ASP A 185 -13.00 6.16 37.47
N LYS A 186 -12.48 7.04 38.35
CA LYS A 186 -11.06 7.40 38.39
C LYS A 186 -10.15 6.17 38.47
N GLN A 187 -9.02 6.19 37.76
CA GLN A 187 -8.07 5.07 37.68
C GLN A 187 -6.74 5.40 38.35
N LYS A 188 -6.06 4.39 38.85
CA LYS A 188 -4.70 4.49 39.40
C LYS A 188 -3.78 3.66 38.50
N VAL A 189 -2.85 4.33 37.82
CA VAL A 189 -1.96 3.71 36.83
C VAL A 189 -0.55 3.62 37.40
N GLU A 190 0.01 2.41 37.40
CA GLU A 190 1.40 2.16 37.79
C GLU A 190 2.27 2.03 36.54
N LEU A 191 3.51 2.54 36.61
CA LEU A 191 4.49 2.41 35.54
C LEU A 191 5.60 1.47 35.97
N THR A 192 5.93 0.49 35.12
CA THR A 192 6.96 -0.50 35.41
C THR A 192 7.94 -0.62 34.25
N SER A 193 9.12 -1.16 34.53
CA SER A 193 10.14 -1.45 33.53
C SER A 193 10.92 -2.69 33.95
N VAL A 194 11.32 -3.49 32.96
CA VAL A 194 12.21 -4.64 33.16
C VAL A 194 13.68 -4.24 33.35
N ALA A 195 14.05 -3.04 32.91
CA ALA A 195 15.39 -2.48 33.06
C ALA A 195 15.43 -1.41 34.16
N SER A 196 16.54 -1.37 34.90
CA SER A 196 16.78 -0.34 35.91
C SER A 196 17.00 1.03 35.24
N GLY A 197 16.33 2.05 35.77
CA GLY A 197 16.37 3.41 35.25
C GLY A 197 15.20 4.24 35.75
N ASP A 198 15.20 5.53 35.41
CA ASP A 198 14.14 6.46 35.76
C ASP A 198 13.05 6.43 34.68
N ILE A 199 11.83 6.06 35.08
CA ILE A 199 10.66 6.28 34.23
C ILE A 199 10.24 7.73 34.41
N LYS A 200 10.14 8.49 33.32
CA LYS A 200 9.60 9.85 33.31
C LYS A 200 8.30 9.89 32.52
N TYR A 201 7.42 10.81 32.87
CA TYR A 201 6.09 10.90 32.27
C TYR A 201 5.55 12.32 32.11
N THR A 202 4.51 12.47 31.28
CA THR A 202 3.74 13.71 31.08
C THR A 202 2.25 13.38 30.97
N LEU A 203 1.39 14.34 31.35
CA LEU A 203 -0.08 14.19 31.39
C LEU A 203 -0.83 15.17 30.46
N ASP A 204 -0.12 16.09 29.82
CA ASP A 204 -0.68 17.21 29.05
C ASP A 204 -0.44 17.06 27.53
N GLY A 205 0.14 15.93 27.13
CA GLY A 205 0.53 15.64 25.76
C GLY A 205 1.92 16.12 25.38
N SER A 206 2.68 16.84 26.23
CA SER A 206 4.08 17.21 25.95
C SER A 206 4.98 16.00 25.73
N ASP A 207 6.01 16.12 24.88
CA ASP A 207 6.98 15.03 24.69
C ASP A 207 7.78 14.80 25.98
N VAL A 208 7.92 13.53 26.37
CA VAL A 208 8.72 13.15 27.53
C VAL A 208 10.19 13.40 27.22
N ASN A 209 10.83 14.21 28.05
CA ASN A 209 12.24 14.63 27.94
C ASN A 209 12.93 14.54 29.32
N TYR A 210 14.21 14.92 29.39
CA TYR A 210 15.02 14.82 30.61
C TYR A 210 14.52 15.71 31.77
N GLU A 211 13.77 16.78 31.48
CA GLU A 211 13.15 17.65 32.49
C GLU A 211 11.77 17.17 32.95
N SER A 212 11.22 16.12 32.32
CA SER A 212 9.93 15.55 32.70
C SER A 212 9.97 14.92 34.10
N GLU A 213 8.80 14.90 34.73
CA GLU A 213 8.61 14.37 36.08
C GLU A 213 9.01 12.89 36.16
N ILE A 214 9.78 12.54 37.19
CA ILE A 214 10.17 11.15 37.48
C ILE A 214 9.01 10.46 38.19
N TYR A 215 8.61 9.30 37.68
CA TYR A 215 7.60 8.44 38.28
C TYR A 215 8.11 7.87 39.61
N LYS A 216 7.40 8.17 40.71
CA LYS A 216 7.73 7.70 42.08
C LYS A 216 6.60 6.91 42.73
N GLU A 217 5.37 7.22 42.37
CA GLU A 217 4.17 6.61 42.90
C GLU A 217 3.09 6.54 41.82
N PRO A 218 2.11 5.62 41.94
CA PRO A 218 1.08 5.48 40.92
C PRO A 218 0.30 6.76 40.64
N ILE A 219 0.02 6.99 39.36
CA ILE A 219 -0.60 8.20 38.84
C ILE A 219 -2.11 8.07 38.94
N LEU A 220 -2.76 9.06 39.58
CA LEU A 220 -4.21 9.11 39.69
C LEU A 220 -4.82 9.87 38.51
N ILE A 221 -5.58 9.16 37.68
CA ILE A 221 -6.29 9.70 36.52
C ILE A 221 -7.76 9.93 36.91
N THR A 222 -8.17 11.20 36.99
CA THR A 222 -9.52 11.60 37.45
C THR A 222 -10.44 12.10 36.34
N SER A 223 -9.89 12.41 35.17
CA SER A 223 -10.60 12.89 33.98
C SER A 223 -9.89 12.39 32.73
N THR A 224 -10.47 12.62 31.54
CA THR A 224 -9.83 12.22 30.28
C THR A 224 -8.43 12.79 30.15
N THR A 225 -7.42 11.92 30.12
CA THR A 225 -6.00 12.29 30.22
C THR A 225 -5.16 11.44 29.28
N THR A 226 -4.21 12.08 28.61
CA THR A 226 -3.17 11.40 27.82
C THR A 226 -1.93 11.21 28.68
N LEU A 227 -1.54 9.96 28.94
CA LEU A 227 -0.33 9.64 29.69
C LEU A 227 0.76 9.19 28.73
N ARG A 228 1.90 9.89 28.76
CA ARG A 228 3.08 9.52 27.97
C ARG A 228 4.22 9.17 28.90
N ALA A 229 5.03 8.17 28.57
CA ALA A 229 6.19 7.80 29.38
C ALA A 229 7.39 7.34 28.55
N LYS A 230 8.59 7.52 29.11
CA LYS A 230 9.87 6.97 28.61
C LYS A 230 10.70 6.45 29.77
N LEU A 231 11.52 5.43 29.50
CA LEU A 231 12.55 4.97 30.42
C LEU A 231 13.90 5.60 30.04
N TYR A 232 14.56 6.19 31.02
CA TYR A 232 15.91 6.73 30.94
C TYR A 232 16.87 5.85 31.73
N THR A 233 18.00 5.48 31.12
CA THR A 233 19.01 4.61 31.72
C THR A 233 20.39 5.22 31.53
N SER A 234 21.37 4.80 32.33
CA SER A 234 22.73 5.36 32.27
C SER A 234 23.59 4.83 31.11
N TYR A 235 23.18 3.78 30.40
CA TYR A 235 24.02 3.09 29.41
C TYR A 235 23.33 2.85 28.05
N ARG A 236 22.09 3.33 27.88
CA ARG A 236 21.31 3.25 26.64
C ARG A 236 20.58 4.55 26.39
N LEU A 237 20.32 4.84 25.11
CA LEU A 237 19.40 5.90 24.72
C LEU A 237 18.02 5.62 25.35
N ALA A 238 17.25 6.66 25.67
CA ALA A 238 15.94 6.46 26.27
C ALA A 238 15.05 5.57 25.40
N SER A 239 14.08 4.94 26.03
CA SER A 239 13.11 4.11 25.30
C SER A 239 12.36 4.97 24.29
N TYR A 240 11.79 4.32 23.28
CA TYR A 240 10.69 4.96 22.56
C TYR A 240 9.60 5.31 23.55
N GLN A 241 8.91 6.41 23.27
CA GLN A 241 7.82 6.86 24.09
C GLN A 241 6.61 5.94 23.92
N VAL A 242 5.94 5.64 25.02
CA VAL A 242 4.63 5.02 25.05
C VAL A 242 3.57 6.08 25.34
N THR A 243 2.37 5.92 24.81
CA THR A 243 1.27 6.88 24.94
C THR A 243 -0.03 6.11 25.02
N GLU A 244 -0.82 6.38 26.05
CA GLU A 244 -2.17 5.83 26.22
C GLU A 244 -3.12 6.95 26.64
N THR A 245 -4.32 6.93 26.10
CA THR A 245 -5.40 7.83 26.51
C THR A 245 -6.39 7.12 27.41
N TYR A 246 -6.65 7.68 28.59
CA TYR A 246 -7.65 7.20 29.52
C TYR A 246 -8.87 8.11 29.44
N PHE A 247 -10.03 7.57 29.10
CA PHE A 247 -11.30 8.29 29.10
C PHE A 247 -12.07 7.95 30.37
N ILE A 248 -12.36 8.96 31.20
CA ILE A 248 -13.06 8.77 32.48
C ILE A 248 -14.49 9.27 32.38
N GLY A 249 -15.46 8.44 32.77
CA GLY A 249 -16.89 8.77 32.74
C GLY A 249 -17.46 8.96 31.33
N LEU A 250 -16.79 8.39 30.32
CA LEU A 250 -17.19 8.48 28.92
C LEU A 250 -17.64 7.11 28.42
N GLU A 251 -18.82 7.06 27.82
CA GLU A 251 -19.29 5.90 27.04
C GLU A 251 -19.21 6.25 25.56
N PRO A 252 -18.33 5.59 24.77
CA PRO A 252 -18.24 5.85 23.35
C PRO A 252 -19.53 5.37 22.66
N LYS A 253 -20.00 6.19 21.73
CA LYS A 253 -21.13 5.89 20.83
C LYS A 253 -20.80 6.16 19.36
N LEU A 254 -19.66 6.80 19.13
CA LEU A 254 -19.00 6.94 17.85
C LEU A 254 -17.55 6.48 18.01
N PRO A 255 -16.89 6.08 16.93
CA PRO A 255 -15.44 5.90 16.93
C PRO A 255 -14.73 7.14 17.48
N ILE A 256 -13.63 6.94 18.19
CA ILE A 256 -12.82 8.02 18.75
C ILE A 256 -11.42 7.99 18.17
N ILE A 257 -10.93 9.16 17.76
CA ILE A 257 -9.52 9.38 17.43
C ILE A 257 -8.91 10.25 18.53
N SER A 258 -7.98 9.69 19.32
CA SER A 258 -7.16 10.46 20.25
C SER A 258 -5.85 10.84 19.58
N ILE A 259 -5.62 12.14 19.42
CA ILE A 259 -4.39 12.72 18.89
C ILE A 259 -3.59 13.27 20.07
N THR A 260 -2.44 12.67 20.35
CA THR A 260 -1.52 13.16 21.37
C THR A 260 -0.27 13.73 20.72
N THR A 261 0.06 14.98 21.01
CA THR A 261 1.22 15.68 20.44
C THR A 261 1.73 16.72 21.42
N ASP A 262 3.02 17.05 21.34
CA ASP A 262 3.55 18.18 22.11
C ASP A 262 2.73 19.45 21.84
N PRO A 263 2.25 20.18 22.86
CA PRO A 263 1.47 21.40 22.67
C PRO A 263 2.15 22.45 21.78
N LYS A 264 3.50 22.51 21.77
CA LYS A 264 4.26 23.43 20.90
C LYS A 264 4.01 23.14 19.42
N ASN A 265 3.79 21.88 19.05
CA ASN A 265 3.48 21.50 17.66
C ASN A 265 2.20 22.15 17.15
N LEU A 266 1.27 22.50 18.03
CA LEU A 266 -0.01 23.11 17.68
C LEU A 266 0.01 24.63 17.89
N TRP A 267 0.52 25.07 19.04
CA TRP A 267 0.25 26.41 19.56
C TRP A 267 1.46 27.35 19.60
N ASP A 268 2.67 26.84 19.36
CA ASP A 268 3.86 27.69 19.35
C ASP A 268 3.78 28.73 18.22
N ARG A 269 4.30 29.94 18.47
CA ARG A 269 4.20 31.05 17.52
C ARG A 269 5.00 30.81 16.24
N ASP A 270 6.15 30.15 16.33
CA ASP A 270 7.05 29.92 15.21
C ASP A 270 6.81 28.58 14.53
N MET A 271 6.52 27.53 15.31
CA MET A 271 6.35 26.17 14.79
C MET A 271 4.93 25.59 14.92
N GLY A 272 4.01 26.24 15.60
CA GLY A 272 2.66 25.73 15.80
C GLY A 272 1.86 25.67 14.50
N ILE A 273 1.22 24.53 14.23
CA ILE A 273 0.42 24.32 13.01
C ILE A 273 -1.05 24.74 13.17
N TYR A 274 -1.47 25.29 14.31
CA TYR A 274 -2.84 25.81 14.50
C TYR A 274 -2.90 27.34 14.62
N VAL A 275 -1.76 28.03 14.59
CA VAL A 275 -1.69 29.48 14.80
C VAL A 275 -1.48 30.25 13.49
N ASN A 276 -1.79 31.54 13.46
CA ASN A 276 -1.32 32.41 12.38
C ASN A 276 0.22 32.52 12.42
N GLY A 277 0.78 32.63 13.62
CA GLY A 277 2.22 32.55 13.86
C GLY A 277 3.07 33.63 13.19
N THR A 278 4.38 33.53 13.36
CA THR A 278 5.40 34.48 12.86
C THR A 278 6.13 33.98 11.63
N ASN A 279 6.13 32.67 11.41
CA ASN A 279 6.81 32.02 10.30
C ASN A 279 5.84 31.63 9.17
N TYR A 280 4.86 32.49 8.93
CA TYR A 280 3.73 32.21 8.05
C TYR A 280 4.13 32.17 6.57
N VAL A 281 3.29 31.54 5.76
CA VAL A 281 3.26 31.77 4.31
C VAL A 281 2.00 32.52 3.92
N LYS A 282 2.05 33.22 2.80
CA LYS A 282 0.93 34.01 2.27
C LYS A 282 0.20 33.22 1.19
N ASP A 283 -1.08 32.95 1.43
CA ASP A 283 -2.02 32.58 0.36
C ASP A 283 -2.67 33.85 -0.23
N LYS A 284 -3.46 33.71 -1.29
CA LYS A 284 -4.20 34.82 -1.93
C LYS A 284 -4.98 35.68 -0.93
N TRP A 285 -5.48 35.09 0.15
CA TRP A 285 -6.46 35.74 1.04
C TRP A 285 -5.93 36.10 2.43
N TYR A 286 -4.92 35.40 2.95
CA TYR A 286 -4.42 35.62 4.31
C TYR A 286 -3.03 34.99 4.53
N THR A 287 -2.47 35.21 5.73
CA THR A 287 -1.17 34.70 6.15
C THR A 287 -1.31 33.84 7.39
N ALA A 288 -0.72 32.65 7.38
CA ALA A 288 -0.67 31.79 8.56
C ALA A 288 0.43 30.73 8.49
N ASN A 289 0.88 30.26 9.66
CA ASN A 289 1.72 29.07 9.82
C ASN A 289 0.99 27.82 9.30
N TYR A 290 -0.32 27.70 9.50
CA TYR A 290 -1.10 26.53 9.05
C TYR A 290 -1.23 26.39 7.52
N LEU A 291 -0.81 27.39 6.74
CA LEU A 291 -0.70 27.29 5.29
C LEU A 291 0.60 26.58 4.83
N LYS A 292 1.59 26.42 5.71
CA LYS A 292 2.86 25.78 5.37
C LYS A 292 2.69 24.28 5.11
N TYR A 293 3.44 23.78 4.13
CA TYR A 293 3.58 22.36 3.89
C TYR A 293 4.61 21.75 4.85
N TRP A 294 4.19 21.49 6.09
CA TRP A 294 5.02 20.85 7.11
C TRP A 294 4.21 19.93 8.01
N ARG A 295 4.87 18.99 8.68
CA ARG A 295 4.22 17.98 9.52
C ARG A 295 4.77 18.06 10.94
N ARG A 296 4.00 17.59 11.92
CA ARG A 296 4.40 17.51 13.33
C ARG A 296 4.27 16.10 13.87
N PRO A 297 5.20 15.63 14.72
CA PRO A 297 5.09 14.31 15.34
C PRO A 297 3.87 14.23 16.25
N SER A 298 3.25 13.05 16.32
CA SER A 298 2.04 12.78 17.09
C SER A 298 1.90 11.28 17.35
N ASN A 299 1.10 10.91 18.33
CA ASN A 299 0.57 9.56 18.51
C ASN A 299 -0.94 9.57 18.23
N ILE A 300 -1.44 8.55 17.54
CA ILE A 300 -2.83 8.40 17.17
C ILE A 300 -3.35 7.09 17.74
N GLU A 301 -4.36 7.18 18.60
CA GLU A 301 -5.15 6.03 19.05
C GLU A 301 -6.52 6.09 18.39
N PHE A 302 -6.95 4.98 17.80
CA PHE A 302 -8.29 4.83 17.23
C PHE A 302 -9.07 3.79 18.03
N PHE A 303 -10.22 4.19 18.54
CA PHE A 303 -11.16 3.34 19.27
C PHE A 303 -12.44 3.17 18.46
N GLU A 304 -12.97 1.96 18.43
CA GLU A 304 -14.26 1.65 17.84
C GLU A 304 -15.42 2.20 18.68
N ALA A 305 -16.63 2.21 18.11
CA ALA A 305 -17.82 2.73 18.79
C ALA A 305 -18.20 1.93 20.05
N ASP A 306 -17.73 0.69 20.19
CA ASP A 306 -17.88 -0.14 21.38
C ASP A 306 -16.79 0.10 22.44
N GLY A 307 -15.83 0.98 22.16
CA GLY A 307 -14.70 1.32 23.02
C GLY A 307 -13.48 0.41 22.88
N SER A 308 -13.52 -0.60 22.01
CA SER A 308 -12.34 -1.43 21.73
C SER A 308 -11.26 -0.63 21.00
N LEU A 309 -9.99 -0.87 21.34
CA LEU A 309 -8.86 -0.25 20.67
C LEU A 309 -8.65 -0.92 19.30
N GLY A 310 -8.78 -0.15 18.22
CA GLY A 310 -8.43 -0.61 16.88
C GLY A 310 -6.91 -0.56 16.66
N PHE A 311 -6.28 0.58 16.92
CA PHE A 311 -4.82 0.71 16.85
C PHE A 311 -4.27 1.86 17.70
N ASN A 312 -2.99 1.76 18.07
CA ASN A 312 -2.19 2.81 18.69
C ASN A 312 -0.90 2.98 17.87
N ALA A 313 -0.77 4.10 17.15
CA ALA A 313 0.26 4.27 16.13
C ALA A 313 0.96 5.63 16.22
N SER A 314 2.28 5.61 16.06
CA SER A 314 3.06 6.83 15.84
C SER A 314 2.77 7.39 14.44
N ALA A 315 2.52 8.69 14.36
CA ALA A 315 2.17 9.37 13.13
C ALA A 315 2.77 10.78 13.09
N ARG A 316 2.57 11.45 11.95
CA ARG A 316 2.71 12.89 11.84
C ARG A 316 1.39 13.52 11.42
N ILE A 317 1.06 14.66 11.99
CA ILE A 317 -0.12 15.45 11.64
C ILE A 317 0.25 16.66 10.79
N LYS A 318 -0.66 17.06 9.91
CA LYS A 318 -0.60 18.30 9.14
C LYS A 318 -2.00 18.83 8.89
N ILE A 319 -2.13 20.15 8.82
CA ILE A 319 -3.38 20.81 8.40
C ILE A 319 -3.73 20.45 6.95
N PHE A 320 -4.98 20.03 6.75
CA PHE A 320 -5.56 19.71 5.46
C PHE A 320 -6.36 20.91 4.91
N GLY A 321 -6.48 21.01 3.59
CA GLY A 321 -7.23 22.09 2.94
C GLY A 321 -6.58 23.47 3.04
N ILE A 322 -7.11 24.43 2.28
CA ILE A 322 -6.67 25.84 2.31
C ILE A 322 -7.74 26.68 2.98
N TYR A 323 -8.91 26.83 2.36
CA TYR A 323 -9.98 27.69 2.90
C TYR A 323 -10.49 27.23 4.28
N THR A 324 -10.75 25.92 4.44
CA THR A 324 -11.30 25.33 5.67
C THR A 324 -10.30 25.30 6.83
N SER A 325 -9.02 25.58 6.56
CA SER A 325 -7.99 25.71 7.58
C SER A 325 -8.15 26.97 8.43
N GLN A 326 -9.02 27.92 8.08
CA GLN A 326 -9.31 29.10 8.90
C GLN A 326 -10.25 28.81 10.07
N TYR A 327 -11.08 27.77 9.99
CA TYR A 327 -12.01 27.42 11.06
C TYR A 327 -11.27 27.08 12.36
N GLY A 328 -11.98 27.20 13.49
CA GLY A 328 -11.45 26.76 14.79
C GLY A 328 -11.11 25.28 14.79
N GLN A 329 -12.04 24.45 14.29
CA GLN A 329 -11.81 23.04 14.05
C GLN A 329 -11.11 22.84 12.70
N LYS A 330 -9.78 22.99 12.67
CA LYS A 330 -9.00 22.77 11.46
C LYS A 330 -8.95 21.26 11.13
N PRO A 331 -9.16 20.85 9.87
CA PRO A 331 -9.03 19.45 9.46
C PRO A 331 -7.56 19.03 9.42
N LEU A 332 -7.28 17.76 9.71
CA LEU A 332 -5.92 17.21 9.76
C LEU A 332 -5.76 16.01 8.82
N THR A 333 -4.60 15.91 8.18
CA THR A 333 -4.10 14.67 7.60
C THR A 333 -3.23 13.95 8.62
N LEU A 334 -3.48 12.67 8.82
CA LEU A 334 -2.72 11.76 9.67
C LEU A 334 -1.81 10.92 8.78
N TYR A 335 -0.50 11.03 8.94
CA TYR A 335 0.51 10.26 8.22
C TYR A 335 1.14 9.25 9.17
N PHE A 336 0.72 7.99 9.11
CA PHE A 336 1.28 6.96 9.98
C PHE A 336 2.74 6.70 9.60
N ASN A 337 3.58 6.42 10.59
CA ASN A 337 4.97 6.07 10.33
C ASN A 337 5.06 4.67 9.71
N ASP A 338 4.21 3.76 10.16
CA ASP A 338 4.04 2.39 9.65
C ASP A 338 2.60 2.21 9.15
N VAL A 339 2.36 1.22 8.28
CA VAL A 339 1.01 0.87 7.82
C VAL A 339 0.16 0.46 9.01
N VAL A 340 -1.01 1.08 9.21
CA VAL A 340 -1.99 0.58 10.18
C VAL A 340 -2.91 -0.44 9.50
N ASN A 341 -3.10 -1.59 10.13
CA ASN A 341 -3.95 -2.67 9.65
C ASN A 341 -5.23 -2.74 10.50
N HIS A 342 -6.30 -2.10 10.03
CA HIS A 342 -7.61 -2.09 10.69
C HIS A 342 -8.73 -1.74 9.70
N LYS A 343 -9.93 -2.34 9.82
CA LYS A 343 -11.08 -2.01 8.94
C LYS A 343 -11.74 -0.70 9.35
N ILE A 344 -11.14 0.42 8.95
CA ILE A 344 -11.62 1.75 9.35
C ILE A 344 -12.97 2.07 8.74
N PHE A 345 -13.21 1.73 7.47
CA PHE A 345 -14.48 2.00 6.78
C PHE A 345 -15.27 0.70 6.61
N PRO A 346 -16.43 0.53 7.27
CA PRO A 346 -17.21 -0.71 7.17
C PRO A 346 -17.64 -1.06 5.74
N ASN A 347 -17.85 -0.06 4.89
CA ASN A 347 -18.26 -0.19 3.49
C ASN A 347 -17.09 -0.36 2.49
N ARG A 348 -15.87 -0.57 3.00
CA ARG A 348 -14.66 -0.83 2.19
C ARG A 348 -14.01 -2.13 2.59
N ASP A 349 -13.47 -2.83 1.59
CA ASP A 349 -12.61 -4.00 1.82
C ASP A 349 -11.13 -3.61 1.79
N THR A 350 -10.79 -2.58 2.56
CA THR A 350 -9.44 -2.02 2.72
C THR A 350 -9.11 -1.98 4.21
N TYR A 351 -7.97 -2.59 4.57
CA TYR A 351 -7.50 -2.69 5.96
C TYR A 351 -6.22 -1.91 6.21
N ASN A 352 -5.39 -1.77 5.19
CA ASN A 352 -4.08 -1.16 5.29
C ASN A 352 -4.16 0.32 4.93
N TYR A 353 -3.79 1.20 5.86
CA TYR A 353 -3.78 2.64 5.65
C TYR A 353 -2.42 3.22 6.05
N GLN A 354 -1.80 3.99 5.16
CA GLN A 354 -0.63 4.81 5.50
C GLN A 354 -1.03 6.26 5.80
N THR A 355 -2.16 6.71 5.26
CA THR A 355 -2.64 8.09 5.43
C THR A 355 -4.16 8.14 5.55
N LEU A 356 -4.65 9.00 6.44
CA LEU A 356 -6.08 9.32 6.58
C LEU A 356 -6.28 10.82 6.71
N VAL A 357 -7.50 11.29 6.48
CA VAL A 357 -7.90 12.67 6.75
C VAL A 357 -9.01 12.67 7.79
N VAL A 358 -8.85 13.44 8.86
CA VAL A 358 -9.94 13.82 9.78
C VAL A 358 -10.43 15.20 9.36
N ARG A 359 -11.48 15.22 8.53
CA ARG A 359 -12.06 16.42 7.93
C ARG A 359 -13.15 16.99 8.84
N ASN A 360 -13.34 18.29 8.86
CA ASN A 360 -14.40 18.97 9.62
C ASN A 360 -15.72 19.11 8.82
N SER A 361 -15.96 18.27 7.81
CA SER A 361 -17.00 18.47 6.78
C SER A 361 -16.82 19.70 5.88
N GLY A 362 -15.65 20.35 5.91
CA GLY A 362 -15.36 21.48 5.04
C GLY A 362 -16.26 22.70 5.29
N GLN A 363 -16.91 23.24 4.27
CA GLN A 363 -17.78 24.42 4.38
C GLN A 363 -19.18 24.10 4.93
N ASP A 364 -19.53 22.82 4.98
CA ASP A 364 -20.71 22.33 5.71
C ASP A 364 -20.46 22.24 7.24
N TRP A 365 -19.23 22.52 7.70
CA TRP A 365 -18.87 22.56 9.12
C TRP A 365 -19.80 23.43 9.97
N ILE A 366 -20.23 24.56 9.40
CA ILE A 366 -21.09 25.54 10.08
C ILE A 366 -22.58 25.16 10.03
N ARG A 367 -22.93 24.00 9.44
CA ARG A 367 -24.31 23.56 9.21
C ARG A 367 -24.53 22.13 9.68
N THR A 368 -24.38 21.12 8.81
CA THR A 368 -24.92 19.77 9.06
C THR A 368 -23.88 18.73 9.43
N LEU A 369 -22.61 18.94 9.05
CA LEU A 369 -21.48 18.00 9.18
C LEU A 369 -21.56 16.73 8.30
N ILE A 370 -22.62 16.56 7.52
CA ILE A 370 -22.90 15.32 6.77
C ILE A 370 -22.96 15.50 5.26
N CYS A 371 -22.98 16.72 4.71
CA CYS A 371 -23.29 16.93 3.28
C CYS A 371 -22.31 16.21 2.33
N ASP A 372 -21.00 16.32 2.57
CA ASP A 372 -19.98 15.60 1.80
C ASP A 372 -20.06 14.07 2.03
N GLY A 373 -20.38 13.64 3.25
CA GLY A 373 -20.63 12.23 3.58
C GLY A 373 -21.85 11.65 2.85
N LEU A 374 -22.92 12.44 2.75
CA LEU A 374 -24.20 12.07 2.15
C LEU A 374 -24.04 11.71 0.68
N VAL A 375 -23.47 12.61 -0.12
CA VAL A 375 -23.35 12.39 -1.58
C VAL A 375 -22.50 11.15 -1.87
N ASN A 376 -21.37 10.99 -1.17
CA ASN A 376 -20.53 9.79 -1.33
C ASN A 376 -21.25 8.52 -0.89
N SER A 377 -21.98 8.55 0.23
CA SER A 377 -22.71 7.39 0.76
C SER A 377 -23.87 6.96 -0.13
N LEU A 378 -24.49 7.90 -0.86
CA LEU A 378 -25.57 7.60 -1.81
C LEU A 378 -25.08 6.73 -2.97
N VAL A 379 -23.83 6.92 -3.42
CA VAL A 379 -23.32 6.29 -4.65
C VAL A 379 -22.33 5.16 -4.39
N ILE A 380 -21.66 5.13 -3.23
CA ILE A 380 -20.70 4.09 -2.89
C ILE A 380 -21.39 2.71 -2.93
N ASN A 381 -20.76 1.75 -3.62
CA ASN A 381 -21.29 0.40 -3.86
C ASN A 381 -22.63 0.33 -4.62
N SER A 382 -23.15 1.47 -5.12
CA SER A 382 -24.39 1.55 -5.91
C SER A 382 -24.12 1.95 -7.37
N LEU A 383 -23.00 2.62 -7.63
CA LEU A 383 -22.52 3.01 -8.95
C LEU A 383 -21.06 2.58 -9.13
N ASP A 384 -20.68 2.25 -10.36
CA ASP A 384 -19.29 2.29 -10.77
C ASP A 384 -18.82 3.75 -10.83
N LEU A 385 -18.20 4.20 -9.74
CA LEU A 385 -17.72 5.56 -9.52
C LEU A 385 -16.71 5.59 -8.38
N ASP A 386 -15.57 6.28 -8.55
CA ASP A 386 -14.62 6.49 -7.46
C ASP A 386 -15.16 7.56 -6.49
N ALA A 387 -15.89 7.10 -5.47
CA ALA A 387 -16.36 7.89 -4.33
C ALA A 387 -15.44 7.71 -3.13
N GLN A 388 -15.36 8.71 -2.23
CA GLN A 388 -14.55 8.67 -1.02
C GLN A 388 -15.34 8.08 0.16
N ALA A 389 -14.74 7.15 0.89
CA ALA A 389 -15.36 6.58 2.09
C ALA A 389 -15.52 7.63 3.19
N TYR A 390 -16.59 7.47 3.97
CA TYR A 390 -16.99 8.37 5.05
C TYR A 390 -17.21 7.56 6.32
N ARG A 391 -16.69 8.06 7.44
CA ARG A 391 -17.06 7.58 8.78
C ARG A 391 -17.00 8.73 9.79
N PRO A 392 -18.08 9.01 10.55
CA PRO A 392 -18.03 10.04 11.59
C PRO A 392 -17.23 9.52 12.79
N ALA A 393 -16.46 10.39 13.43
CA ALA A 393 -15.71 10.10 14.65
C ALA A 393 -15.62 11.34 15.54
N VAL A 394 -15.44 11.11 16.83
CA VAL A 394 -15.09 12.17 17.78
C VAL A 394 -13.57 12.26 17.87
N VAL A 395 -13.02 13.46 17.75
CA VAL A 395 -11.59 13.71 17.92
C VAL A 395 -11.32 14.26 19.31
N TYR A 396 -10.29 13.74 19.97
CA TYR A 396 -9.67 14.34 21.15
C TYR A 396 -8.25 14.77 20.79
N ILE A 397 -7.83 15.94 21.29
CA ILE A 397 -6.45 16.42 21.16
C ILE A 397 -5.90 16.64 22.57
N ASN A 398 -4.83 15.90 22.94
CA ASN A 398 -4.23 15.92 24.27
C ASN A 398 -5.28 15.79 25.40
N GLY A 399 -6.17 14.81 25.26
CA GLY A 399 -7.23 14.53 26.24
C GLY A 399 -8.42 15.49 26.20
N LYS A 400 -8.39 16.54 25.37
CA LYS A 400 -9.50 17.52 25.25
C LYS A 400 -10.41 17.19 24.10
N TYR A 401 -11.72 17.24 24.33
CA TYR A 401 -12.73 17.08 23.28
C TYR A 401 -12.55 18.14 22.19
N TRP A 402 -12.45 17.68 20.94
CA TRP A 402 -12.24 18.54 19.78
C TRP A 402 -13.44 18.58 18.83
N GLY A 403 -14.46 17.76 19.05
CA GLY A 403 -15.66 17.74 18.22
C GLY A 403 -15.73 16.57 17.26
N ILE A 404 -16.79 16.58 16.46
CA ILE A 404 -17.06 15.60 15.41
C ILE A 404 -16.21 15.93 14.19
N ASN A 405 -15.52 14.93 13.65
CA ASN A 405 -14.82 14.97 12.38
C ASN A 405 -15.23 13.77 11.52
N ASN A 406 -15.06 13.90 10.22
CA ASN A 406 -15.28 12.85 9.24
C ASN A 406 -13.92 12.22 8.94
N ILE A 407 -13.75 10.94 9.26
CA ILE A 407 -12.63 10.14 8.74
C ILE A 407 -12.87 9.95 7.25
N ARG A 408 -11.83 10.22 6.44
CA ARG A 408 -11.87 10.15 4.97
C ARG A 408 -10.57 9.54 4.44
N GLU A 409 -10.67 8.80 3.35
CA GLU A 409 -9.51 8.35 2.56
C GLU A 409 -8.74 9.57 2.02
N LYS A 410 -7.44 9.47 1.76
CA LYS A 410 -6.71 10.58 1.11
C LYS A 410 -6.63 10.35 -0.39
N LEU A 411 -7.31 11.20 -1.17
CA LEU A 411 -7.41 11.05 -2.63
C LEU A 411 -6.11 11.46 -3.37
N ASP A 412 -5.06 10.67 -3.21
CA ASP A 412 -3.79 10.75 -3.94
C ASP A 412 -3.48 9.43 -4.67
N GLU A 413 -2.26 9.26 -5.20
CA GLU A 413 -1.87 8.05 -5.92
C GLU A 413 -1.96 6.78 -5.05
N SER A 414 -1.83 6.89 -3.72
CA SER A 414 -2.02 5.75 -2.81
C SER A 414 -3.47 5.30 -2.75
N TYR A 415 -4.44 6.22 -2.80
CA TYR A 415 -5.86 5.84 -2.91
C TYR A 415 -6.12 5.01 -4.17
N ILE A 416 -5.52 5.39 -5.30
CA ILE A 416 -5.68 4.62 -6.55
C ILE A 416 -5.07 3.22 -6.40
N PHE A 417 -3.92 3.09 -5.74
CA PHE A 417 -3.35 1.78 -5.41
C PHE A 417 -4.27 0.95 -4.51
N GLU A 418 -4.79 1.54 -3.42
CA GLU A 418 -5.65 0.87 -2.45
C GLU A 418 -6.99 0.41 -3.06
N ARG A 419 -7.50 1.14 -4.08
CA ARG A 419 -8.79 0.86 -4.73
C ARG A 419 -8.69 -0.01 -5.97
N HIS A 420 -7.61 0.16 -6.75
CA HIS A 420 -7.47 -0.41 -8.09
C HIS A 420 -6.20 -1.25 -8.27
N GLY A 421 -5.41 -1.46 -7.22
CA GLY A 421 -4.18 -2.27 -7.26
C GLY A 421 -3.08 -1.69 -8.15
N THR A 422 -3.20 -0.43 -8.57
CA THR A 422 -2.25 0.21 -9.49
C THR A 422 -1.11 0.84 -8.73
N ASP A 423 0.13 0.42 -9.01
CA ASP A 423 1.34 1.01 -8.45
C ASP A 423 1.29 2.56 -8.52
N PRO A 424 1.45 3.29 -7.39
CA PRO A 424 1.38 4.75 -7.36
C PRO A 424 2.31 5.46 -8.36
N SER A 425 3.45 4.86 -8.69
CA SER A 425 4.41 5.40 -9.67
C SER A 425 3.89 5.35 -11.11
N ASN A 426 2.90 4.49 -11.37
CA ASN A 426 2.23 4.29 -12.64
C ASN A 426 0.87 4.99 -12.74
N VAL A 427 0.51 5.83 -11.78
CA VAL A 427 -0.73 6.62 -11.84
C VAL A 427 -0.48 7.99 -12.50
N LEU A 428 -1.30 8.33 -13.48
CA LEU A 428 -1.49 9.69 -13.97
C LEU A 428 -2.72 10.27 -13.27
N LEU A 429 -2.52 11.26 -12.40
CA LEU A 429 -3.58 11.90 -11.63
C LEU A 429 -3.62 13.40 -11.92
N LYS A 430 -4.70 13.86 -12.55
CA LYS A 430 -4.99 15.28 -12.77
C LYS A 430 -5.92 15.77 -11.68
N GLY A 431 -5.50 16.82 -11.00
CA GLY A 431 -6.36 17.66 -10.15
C GLY A 431 -5.95 19.13 -10.32
N ARG A 432 -6.61 20.04 -9.61
CA ARG A 432 -6.40 21.50 -9.75
C ARG A 432 -4.93 21.96 -9.73
N ASN A 433 -4.08 21.33 -8.90
CA ASN A 433 -2.68 21.75 -8.68
C ASN A 433 -1.63 20.83 -9.32
N ASN A 434 -2.02 19.77 -10.04
CA ASN A 434 -1.11 18.76 -10.58
C ASN A 434 -0.95 18.86 -12.11
N SER A 435 -0.58 20.04 -12.61
CA SER A 435 -0.46 20.32 -14.06
C SER A 435 0.73 19.64 -14.75
N LYS A 436 1.65 19.00 -14.02
CA LYS A 436 2.92 18.46 -14.56
C LYS A 436 2.84 17.04 -15.16
N LYS A 437 1.68 16.37 -15.12
CA LYS A 437 1.51 14.96 -15.59
C LYS A 437 0.21 14.74 -16.41
N VAL A 438 -0.21 15.70 -17.24
CA VAL A 438 -1.58 15.70 -17.83
C VAL A 438 -1.65 15.90 -19.35
N THR A 439 -0.53 15.76 -20.06
CA THR A 439 -0.48 15.94 -21.53
C THR A 439 -1.52 15.08 -22.25
N GLU A 440 -1.61 13.80 -21.90
CA GLU A 440 -2.54 12.84 -22.53
C GLU A 440 -4.02 13.22 -22.30
N TYR A 441 -4.36 13.81 -21.14
CA TYR A 441 -5.72 14.31 -20.90
C TYR A 441 -6.00 15.55 -21.75
N ASN A 442 -5.03 16.46 -21.87
CA ASN A 442 -5.18 17.66 -22.70
C ASN A 442 -5.30 17.31 -24.19
N GLU A 443 -4.59 16.27 -24.66
CA GLU A 443 -4.72 15.74 -26.02
C GLU A 443 -6.11 15.16 -26.28
N LEU A 444 -6.68 14.43 -25.31
CA LEU A 444 -8.07 13.98 -25.36
C LEU A 444 -9.04 15.16 -25.54
N ILE A 445 -8.91 16.21 -24.73
CA ILE A 445 -9.77 17.40 -24.83
C ILE A 445 -9.58 18.09 -26.18
N ALA A 446 -8.35 18.26 -26.65
CA ALA A 446 -8.04 18.88 -27.93
C ALA A 446 -8.63 18.10 -29.12
N TYR A 447 -8.59 16.76 -29.09
CA TYR A 447 -9.22 15.93 -30.11
C TYR A 447 -10.75 16.02 -30.05
N ALA A 448 -11.33 15.88 -28.85
CA ALA A 448 -12.77 15.93 -28.62
C ALA A 448 -13.41 17.23 -29.13
N THR A 449 -12.68 18.34 -29.03
CA THR A 449 -13.16 19.69 -29.40
C THR A 449 -12.77 20.12 -30.82
N ASN A 450 -12.08 19.28 -31.59
CA ASN A 450 -11.67 19.65 -32.94
C ASN A 450 -12.85 19.57 -33.93
N GLU A 451 -13.42 20.70 -34.31
CA GLU A 451 -14.56 20.80 -35.23
C GLU A 451 -14.27 20.40 -36.69
N SER A 452 -13.00 20.18 -37.06
CA SER A 452 -12.67 19.62 -38.38
C SER A 452 -12.91 18.11 -38.48
N ILE A 453 -13.11 17.42 -37.35
CA ILE A 453 -13.37 15.98 -37.26
C ILE A 453 -14.88 15.76 -37.09
N SER A 454 -15.44 14.71 -37.70
CA SER A 454 -16.87 14.45 -37.61
C SER A 454 -17.29 14.14 -36.17
N LEU A 455 -18.52 14.50 -35.80
CA LEU A 455 -19.05 14.26 -34.45
C LEU A 455 -18.96 12.78 -34.03
N ASN A 456 -19.25 11.85 -34.95
CA ASN A 456 -19.20 10.41 -34.68
C ASN A 456 -17.76 9.94 -34.40
N GLU A 457 -16.78 10.42 -35.16
CA GLU A 457 -15.36 10.09 -34.93
C GLU A 457 -14.87 10.66 -33.60
N ARG A 458 -15.26 11.90 -33.24
CA ARG A 458 -14.92 12.48 -31.94
C ARG A 458 -15.52 11.69 -30.79
N CYS A 459 -16.79 11.29 -30.89
CA CYS A 459 -17.44 10.49 -29.85
C CYS A 459 -16.83 9.09 -29.73
N ALA A 460 -16.50 8.45 -30.86
CA ALA A 460 -15.79 7.17 -30.85
C ALA A 460 -14.42 7.28 -30.16
N TYR A 461 -13.66 8.33 -30.49
CA TYR A 461 -12.38 8.61 -29.85
C TYR A 461 -12.55 8.82 -28.33
N ILE A 462 -13.54 9.61 -27.91
CA ILE A 462 -13.84 9.79 -26.47
C ILE A 462 -14.11 8.42 -25.82
N ALA A 463 -14.97 7.60 -26.42
CA ALA A 463 -15.34 6.29 -25.86
C ALA A 463 -14.18 5.28 -25.75
N GLU A 464 -13.15 5.41 -26.58
CA GLU A 464 -11.92 4.62 -26.50
C GLU A 464 -10.97 5.10 -25.38
N HIS A 465 -11.05 6.39 -25.02
CA HIS A 465 -10.12 7.07 -24.12
C HIS A 465 -10.71 7.41 -22.75
N ILE A 466 -11.99 7.17 -22.52
CA ILE A 466 -12.63 7.33 -21.21
C ILE A 466 -13.49 6.11 -20.90
N ASP A 467 -13.71 5.85 -19.61
CA ASP A 467 -14.83 5.03 -19.21
C ASP A 467 -16.12 5.86 -19.28
N VAL A 468 -16.86 5.74 -20.39
CA VAL A 468 -18.07 6.56 -20.62
C VAL A 468 -19.14 6.26 -19.58
N ASN A 469 -19.24 5.01 -19.11
CA ASN A 469 -20.28 4.67 -18.14
C ASN A 469 -20.01 5.32 -16.79
N GLU A 470 -18.78 5.22 -16.31
CA GLU A 470 -18.33 5.90 -15.09
C GLU A 470 -18.44 7.43 -15.25
N PHE A 471 -18.04 7.99 -16.40
CA PHE A 471 -18.14 9.42 -16.67
C PHE A 471 -19.59 9.94 -16.61
N LEU A 472 -20.55 9.24 -17.24
CA LEU A 472 -21.96 9.66 -17.17
C LEU A 472 -22.53 9.49 -15.75
N ASN A 473 -22.06 8.50 -14.98
CA ASN A 473 -22.41 8.33 -13.57
C ASN A 473 -21.87 9.50 -12.71
N TYR A 474 -20.64 9.93 -12.97
CA TYR A 474 -20.02 11.10 -12.35
C TYR A 474 -20.84 12.37 -12.67
N GLN A 475 -21.13 12.61 -13.94
CA GLN A 475 -21.86 13.80 -14.40
C GLN A 475 -23.26 13.88 -13.78
N MET A 476 -24.03 12.79 -13.80
CA MET A 476 -25.37 12.81 -13.20
C MET A 476 -25.33 13.03 -11.68
N THR A 477 -24.30 12.53 -11.00
CA THR A 477 -24.15 12.69 -9.54
C THR A 477 -23.86 14.13 -9.18
N GLU A 478 -22.89 14.78 -9.85
CA GLU A 478 -22.54 16.19 -9.64
C GLU A 478 -23.71 17.13 -10.01
N ILE A 479 -24.43 16.83 -11.09
CA ILE A 479 -25.60 17.61 -11.50
C ILE A 479 -26.75 17.45 -10.49
N TYR A 480 -27.07 16.23 -10.07
CA TYR A 480 -28.13 16.01 -9.07
C TYR A 480 -27.80 16.70 -7.75
N SER A 481 -26.57 16.51 -7.24
CA SER A 481 -26.12 17.07 -5.97
C SER A 481 -26.08 18.61 -5.96
N ALA A 482 -26.14 19.25 -7.13
CA ALA A 482 -26.01 20.69 -7.28
C ALA A 482 -24.69 21.22 -6.70
N ASN A 483 -23.57 20.52 -6.95
CA ASN A 483 -22.26 20.95 -6.51
C ASN A 483 -21.88 22.28 -7.18
N ARG A 484 -21.80 23.35 -6.38
CA ARG A 484 -21.66 24.71 -6.90
C ARG A 484 -20.24 25.06 -7.38
N ASP A 485 -19.21 24.45 -6.78
CA ASP A 485 -17.82 24.77 -7.13
C ASP A 485 -17.31 23.93 -8.32
N TRP A 486 -18.05 22.90 -8.70
CA TRP A 486 -17.90 22.12 -9.93
C TRP A 486 -18.58 22.81 -11.13
N PRO A 487 -18.15 22.61 -12.40
CA PRO A 487 -16.99 21.84 -12.88
C PRO A 487 -15.69 22.65 -13.02
N ASN A 488 -15.72 23.97 -12.77
CA ASN A 488 -14.51 24.81 -12.82
C ASN A 488 -13.44 24.38 -11.80
N ASN A 489 -13.88 23.91 -10.63
CA ASN A 489 -13.04 23.31 -9.59
C ASN A 489 -13.54 21.89 -9.28
N ASN A 490 -12.98 21.28 -8.24
CA ASN A 490 -13.45 20.03 -7.64
C ASN A 490 -13.62 18.89 -8.65
N MET A 491 -12.65 18.77 -9.56
CA MET A 491 -12.51 17.64 -10.47
C MET A 491 -11.15 16.96 -10.25
N LYS A 492 -11.18 15.64 -10.10
CA LYS A 492 -10.00 14.79 -10.24
C LYS A 492 -10.27 13.69 -11.26
N VAL A 493 -9.29 13.44 -12.11
CA VAL A 493 -9.32 12.36 -13.09
C VAL A 493 -8.02 11.59 -13.06
N TRP A 494 -8.10 10.29 -13.29
CA TRP A 494 -6.94 9.43 -13.25
C TRP A 494 -6.96 8.37 -14.35
N LYS A 495 -5.77 7.86 -14.67
CA LYS A 495 -5.58 6.60 -15.39
C LYS A 495 -4.25 5.96 -15.04
N ARG A 496 -4.10 4.66 -15.30
CA ARG A 496 -2.80 3.99 -15.26
C ARG A 496 -1.98 4.36 -16.51
N LYS A 497 -0.67 4.51 -16.36
CA LYS A 497 0.25 4.70 -17.49
C LYS A 497 0.19 3.49 -18.42
N GLY A 498 0.01 3.73 -19.71
CA GLY A 498 -0.15 2.68 -20.71
C GLY A 498 -1.60 2.24 -20.93
N ASP A 499 -2.53 2.58 -20.04
CA ASP A 499 -3.96 2.36 -20.26
C ASP A 499 -4.55 3.46 -21.15
N SER A 500 -5.63 3.12 -21.87
CA SER A 500 -6.32 4.06 -22.74
C SER A 500 -7.35 4.92 -22.02
N LYS A 501 -8.03 4.40 -20.98
CA LYS A 501 -9.23 5.02 -20.41
C LYS A 501 -8.99 5.84 -19.15
N TRP A 502 -9.47 7.08 -19.16
CA TRP A 502 -9.59 7.95 -17.99
C TRP A 502 -10.85 7.65 -17.18
N ARG A 503 -10.76 7.84 -15.86
CA ARG A 503 -11.84 7.71 -14.86
C ARG A 503 -11.88 8.92 -13.94
N TRP A 504 -13.04 9.22 -13.35
CA TRP A 504 -13.27 10.37 -12.47
C TRP A 504 -13.32 9.98 -11.00
N VAL A 505 -12.94 10.91 -10.13
CA VAL A 505 -13.06 10.77 -8.68
C VAL A 505 -13.95 11.91 -8.16
N LEU A 506 -14.97 11.57 -7.39
CA LEU A 506 -15.78 12.55 -6.67
C LEU A 506 -14.93 13.23 -5.59
N VAL A 507 -14.87 14.56 -5.63
CA VAL A 507 -14.08 15.33 -4.68
C VAL A 507 -14.83 16.55 -4.17
N ASP A 508 -14.71 16.82 -2.87
CA ASP A 508 -15.06 18.11 -2.27
C ASP A 508 -16.52 18.52 -2.54
N LEU A 509 -17.43 17.70 -2.02
CA LEU A 509 -18.89 17.76 -2.24
C LEU A 509 -19.63 18.51 -1.12
N ASP A 510 -18.91 19.17 -0.22
CA ASP A 510 -19.46 19.89 0.93
C ASP A 510 -20.29 21.13 0.55
N VAL A 511 -20.22 21.61 -0.70
CA VAL A 511 -21.07 22.70 -1.24
C VAL A 511 -22.13 22.15 -2.19
N SER A 512 -22.71 21.01 -1.84
CA SER A 512 -23.86 20.39 -2.52
C SER A 512 -25.17 20.71 -1.80
N PHE A 513 -26.31 20.27 -2.34
CA PHE A 513 -27.65 20.40 -1.74
C PHE A 513 -28.04 21.86 -1.42
N GLY A 514 -27.49 22.80 -2.19
CA GLY A 514 -27.82 24.22 -2.15
C GLY A 514 -27.45 24.95 -0.84
N ILE A 515 -26.48 24.45 -0.06
CA ILE A 515 -26.16 24.97 1.28
C ILE A 515 -25.78 26.48 1.33
N TRP A 516 -25.37 27.10 0.23
CA TRP A 516 -25.00 28.53 0.20
C TRP A 516 -26.14 29.49 -0.16
N ASN A 517 -27.21 29.02 -0.83
CA ASN A 517 -28.26 29.90 -1.37
C ASN A 517 -29.64 29.61 -0.76
N ASN A 518 -29.70 29.22 0.52
CA ASN A 518 -30.95 28.82 1.19
C ASN A 518 -31.60 27.56 0.59
N THR A 519 -30.77 26.64 0.07
CA THR A 519 -31.18 25.32 -0.40
C THR A 519 -32.17 25.38 -1.56
N GLN A 520 -31.66 25.73 -2.75
CA GLN A 520 -32.43 25.91 -3.98
C GLN A 520 -32.42 24.63 -4.83
N PRO A 521 -33.40 23.72 -4.68
CA PRO A 521 -33.51 22.52 -5.51
C PRO A 521 -33.73 22.82 -7.00
N HIS A 522 -34.05 24.07 -7.36
CA HIS A 522 -34.26 24.53 -8.73
C HIS A 522 -32.98 25.02 -9.44
N GLU A 523 -31.80 24.97 -8.81
CA GLU A 523 -30.56 25.41 -9.46
C GLU A 523 -30.25 24.55 -10.70
N ASN A 524 -30.12 25.16 -11.88
CA ASN A 524 -29.93 24.42 -13.13
C ASN A 524 -28.45 24.05 -13.35
N THR A 525 -27.98 23.07 -12.59
CA THR A 525 -26.61 22.57 -12.66
C THR A 525 -26.32 21.85 -14.00
N LEU A 526 -27.35 21.35 -14.70
CA LEU A 526 -27.21 20.78 -16.04
C LEU A 526 -26.81 21.85 -17.07
N GLN A 527 -27.42 23.04 -16.99
CA GLN A 527 -27.03 24.18 -17.83
C GLN A 527 -25.55 24.53 -17.59
N ARG A 528 -25.11 24.57 -16.33
CA ARG A 528 -23.72 24.85 -15.97
C ARG A 528 -22.76 23.75 -16.46
N ALA A 529 -23.13 22.48 -16.35
CA ALA A 529 -22.34 21.33 -16.81
C ALA A 529 -22.12 21.28 -18.32
N THR A 530 -22.85 22.11 -19.08
CA THR A 530 -22.87 22.12 -20.54
C THR A 530 -22.71 23.53 -21.10
N ASP A 531 -22.23 24.46 -20.26
CA ASP A 531 -21.94 25.83 -20.67
C ASP A 531 -20.52 25.89 -21.27
N PRO A 532 -20.37 26.23 -22.56
CA PRO A 532 -19.06 26.28 -23.21
C PRO A 532 -18.15 27.38 -22.65
N ALA A 533 -18.66 28.32 -21.86
CA ALA A 533 -17.85 29.33 -21.16
C ALA A 533 -17.17 28.79 -19.88
N ILE A 534 -17.49 27.56 -19.47
CA ILE A 534 -17.01 26.91 -18.26
C ILE A 534 -16.07 25.76 -18.65
N ILE A 535 -14.90 25.69 -18.02
CA ILE A 535 -13.90 24.65 -18.32
C ILE A 535 -14.36 23.28 -17.81
N ASN A 536 -13.82 22.20 -18.39
CA ASN A 536 -14.15 20.81 -18.06
C ASN A 536 -15.59 20.37 -18.44
N THR A 537 -16.30 21.14 -19.27
CA THR A 537 -17.64 20.81 -19.80
C THR A 537 -17.59 20.19 -21.20
N GLU A 538 -16.40 20.15 -21.81
CA GLU A 538 -16.21 19.89 -23.24
C GLU A 538 -16.64 18.47 -23.63
N LEU A 539 -16.21 17.47 -22.84
CA LEU A 539 -16.50 16.06 -23.12
C LEU A 539 -18.00 15.75 -23.06
N LEU A 540 -18.69 16.22 -22.01
CA LEU A 540 -20.12 16.01 -21.88
C LEU A 540 -20.87 16.71 -23.02
N SER A 541 -20.48 17.94 -23.36
CA SER A 541 -21.13 18.69 -24.43
C SER A 541 -21.02 17.98 -25.78
N VAL A 542 -19.84 17.49 -26.15
CA VAL A 542 -19.63 16.73 -27.40
C VAL A 542 -20.43 15.43 -27.41
N LEU A 543 -20.46 14.69 -26.30
CA LEU A 543 -21.26 13.46 -26.20
C LEU A 543 -22.76 13.77 -26.34
N LEU A 544 -23.27 14.83 -25.72
CA LEU A 544 -24.69 15.20 -25.79
C LEU A 544 -25.14 15.73 -27.17
N ASP A 545 -24.21 16.12 -28.05
CA ASP A 545 -24.54 16.43 -29.44
C ASP A 545 -24.82 15.16 -30.27
N ASN A 546 -24.30 14.01 -29.85
CA ASN A 546 -24.55 12.72 -30.50
C ASN A 546 -25.83 12.07 -29.97
N GLU A 547 -26.70 11.58 -30.86
CA GLU A 547 -28.02 11.06 -30.47
C GLU A 547 -27.97 9.86 -29.54
N TYR A 548 -27.01 8.94 -29.73
CA TYR A 548 -26.89 7.75 -28.88
C TYR A 548 -26.57 8.14 -27.43
N PHE A 549 -25.49 8.90 -27.23
CA PHE A 549 -25.06 9.32 -25.89
C PHE A 549 -26.04 10.29 -25.23
N LYS A 550 -26.69 11.16 -26.02
CA LYS A 550 -27.78 12.02 -25.54
C LYS A 550 -28.95 11.21 -25.01
N ASN A 551 -29.43 10.23 -25.76
CA ASN A 551 -30.56 9.39 -25.36
C ASN A 551 -30.22 8.56 -24.12
N ASP A 552 -29.01 7.98 -24.08
CA ASP A 552 -28.48 7.27 -22.91
C ASP A 552 -28.41 8.19 -21.70
N PHE A 553 -27.81 9.38 -21.80
CA PHE A 553 -27.75 10.33 -20.70
C PHE A 553 -29.13 10.71 -20.16
N ILE A 554 -30.09 11.02 -21.04
CA ILE A 554 -31.45 11.40 -20.63
C ILE A 554 -32.12 10.27 -19.84
N GLN A 555 -32.08 9.04 -20.35
CA GLN A 555 -32.76 7.92 -19.71
C GLN A 555 -31.99 7.38 -18.51
N ARG A 556 -30.66 7.52 -18.48
CA ARG A 556 -29.82 7.21 -17.32
C ARG A 556 -30.07 8.18 -16.17
N VAL A 557 -30.24 9.48 -16.44
CA VAL A 557 -30.66 10.43 -15.41
C VAL A 557 -32.08 10.11 -14.93
N ALA A 558 -33.00 9.72 -15.82
CA ALA A 558 -34.33 9.27 -15.39
C ALA A 558 -34.25 8.03 -14.48
N LEU A 559 -33.45 7.02 -14.84
CA LEU A 559 -33.19 5.84 -14.02
C LEU A 559 -32.61 6.20 -12.65
N SER A 560 -31.63 7.11 -12.59
CA SER A 560 -31.02 7.51 -11.32
C SER A 560 -31.99 8.24 -10.40
N LEU A 561 -32.86 9.10 -10.95
CA LEU A 561 -33.94 9.74 -10.19
C LEU A 561 -34.98 8.73 -9.68
N ASN A 562 -35.29 7.68 -10.46
CA ASN A 562 -36.22 6.64 -10.02
C ASN A 562 -35.64 5.72 -8.93
N THR A 563 -34.31 5.67 -8.78
CA THR A 563 -33.63 4.66 -7.95
C THR A 563 -32.68 5.27 -6.93
N ILE A 564 -31.45 5.63 -7.34
CA ILE A 564 -30.38 6.08 -6.43
C ILE A 564 -30.70 7.41 -5.75
N PHE A 565 -31.33 8.32 -6.50
CA PHE A 565 -31.66 9.67 -6.09
C PHE A 565 -33.16 9.86 -5.81
N SER A 566 -33.88 8.76 -5.58
CA SER A 566 -35.28 8.83 -5.16
C SER A 566 -35.41 9.56 -3.83
N GLU A 567 -36.50 10.31 -3.66
CA GLU A 567 -36.78 11.11 -2.45
C GLU A 567 -36.68 10.26 -1.18
N GLU A 568 -37.30 9.06 -1.18
CA GLU A 568 -37.27 8.13 -0.06
C GLU A 568 -35.85 7.72 0.31
N ARG A 569 -35.04 7.32 -0.68
CA ARG A 569 -33.67 6.86 -0.44
C ARG A 569 -32.79 7.99 0.05
N VAL A 570 -32.88 9.17 -0.55
CA VAL A 570 -32.04 10.32 -0.15
C VAL A 570 -32.39 10.78 1.26
N ASN A 571 -33.68 10.86 1.60
CA ASN A 571 -34.12 11.17 2.96
C ASN A 571 -33.68 10.09 3.97
N HIS A 572 -33.75 8.81 3.61
CA HIS A 572 -33.24 7.73 4.47
C HIS A 572 -31.75 7.90 4.82
N PHE A 573 -30.91 8.25 3.83
CA PHE A 573 -29.50 8.52 4.11
C PHE A 573 -29.28 9.80 4.93
N ILE A 574 -30.04 10.87 4.68
CA ILE A 574 -30.00 12.08 5.52
C ILE A 574 -30.29 11.72 6.98
N ASP A 575 -31.37 10.98 7.23
CA ASP A 575 -31.80 10.61 8.56
C ASP A 575 -30.82 9.65 9.24
N SER A 576 -30.30 8.65 8.50
CA SER A 576 -29.30 7.71 9.02
C SER A 576 -28.03 8.43 9.46
N LEU A 577 -27.44 9.24 8.58
CA LEU A 577 -26.19 9.95 8.88
C LEU A 577 -26.38 11.00 9.98
N ALA A 578 -27.52 11.70 10.00
CA ALA A 578 -27.84 12.60 11.08
C ALA A 578 -28.00 11.87 12.42
N SER A 579 -28.66 10.70 12.42
CA SER A 579 -28.85 9.86 13.61
C SER A 579 -27.51 9.44 14.23
N ASP A 580 -26.55 9.03 13.41
CA ASP A 580 -25.22 8.60 13.86
C ASP A 580 -24.52 9.66 14.72
N ILE A 581 -24.62 10.94 14.33
CA ILE A 581 -23.91 12.03 15.01
C ILE A 581 -24.75 12.81 16.01
N ARG A 582 -26.08 12.66 16.00
CA ARG A 582 -27.07 13.46 16.74
C ARG A 582 -26.72 13.63 18.22
N HIS A 583 -26.30 12.54 18.87
CA HIS A 583 -25.99 12.55 20.30
C HIS A 583 -24.72 13.35 20.66
N GLN A 584 -23.82 13.61 19.70
CA GLN A 584 -22.63 14.46 19.89
C GLN A 584 -22.83 15.91 19.46
N ILE A 585 -23.93 16.24 18.76
CA ILE A 585 -24.18 17.61 18.30
C ILE A 585 -24.18 18.62 19.46
N PRO A 586 -24.81 18.38 20.62
CA PRO A 586 -24.74 19.32 21.75
C PRO A 586 -23.30 19.62 22.19
N ASN A 587 -22.44 18.59 22.27
CA ASN A 587 -21.03 18.76 22.65
C ASN A 587 -20.24 19.50 21.55
N HIS A 588 -20.52 19.22 20.28
CA HIS A 588 -19.92 19.93 19.14
C HIS A 588 -20.28 21.42 19.15
N VAL A 589 -21.57 21.73 19.31
CA VAL A 589 -22.10 23.10 19.41
C VAL A 589 -21.42 23.82 20.58
N GLU A 590 -21.42 23.24 21.77
CA GLU A 590 -20.82 23.88 22.95
C GLU A 590 -19.34 24.22 22.73
N ARG A 591 -18.61 23.36 22.02
CA ARG A 591 -17.19 23.58 21.74
C ARG A 591 -16.95 24.70 20.72
N TRP A 592 -17.81 24.85 19.72
CA TRP A 592 -17.50 25.60 18.49
C TRP A 592 -18.43 26.78 18.18
N LYS A 593 -19.58 26.93 18.86
CA LYS A 593 -20.56 28.02 18.61
C LYS A 593 -19.92 29.42 18.62
N ASP A 594 -18.93 29.64 19.48
CA ASP A 594 -18.24 30.94 19.63
C ASP A 594 -16.95 31.03 18.78
N SER A 595 -16.61 29.98 18.03
CA SER A 595 -15.41 29.95 17.20
C SER A 595 -15.69 30.52 15.81
N CYS A 596 -15.54 31.83 15.71
CA CYS A 596 -15.83 32.58 14.49
C CYS A 596 -14.58 32.87 13.68
N SER A 597 -14.68 32.65 12.37
CA SER A 597 -13.74 33.17 11.38
C SER A 597 -14.51 34.16 10.47
N TRP A 598 -14.85 33.76 9.25
CA TRP A 598 -15.85 34.43 8.41
C TRP A 598 -17.29 33.97 8.70
N SER A 599 -17.43 32.84 9.38
CA SER A 599 -18.67 32.33 9.98
C SER A 599 -18.32 31.58 11.27
N CYS A 600 -19.28 31.47 12.18
CA CYS A 600 -19.13 30.76 13.44
C CYS A 600 -19.50 29.28 13.27
N GLY A 601 -19.09 28.44 14.22
CA GLY A 601 -19.57 27.06 14.28
C GLY A 601 -21.09 26.99 14.47
N ILE A 602 -21.64 25.78 14.43
CA ILE A 602 -23.08 25.55 14.60
C ILE A 602 -23.57 26.20 15.90
N GLU A 603 -24.53 27.12 15.78
CA GLU A 603 -24.93 28.01 16.87
C GLU A 603 -25.79 27.31 17.94
N SER A 604 -26.64 26.36 17.53
CA SER A 604 -27.50 25.59 18.43
C SER A 604 -27.91 24.24 17.80
N VAL A 605 -28.47 23.35 18.62
CA VAL A 605 -29.02 22.09 18.11
C VAL A 605 -30.21 22.36 17.18
N GLU A 606 -31.06 23.33 17.49
CA GLU A 606 -32.20 23.74 16.66
C GLU A 606 -31.74 24.30 15.30
N PHE A 607 -30.62 25.03 15.28
CA PHE A 607 -30.01 25.50 14.04
C PHE A 607 -29.54 24.33 13.17
N TRP A 608 -28.90 23.31 13.77
CA TRP A 608 -28.52 22.09 13.08
C TRP A 608 -29.75 21.37 12.48
N GLU A 609 -30.82 21.17 13.27
CA GLU A 609 -32.07 20.57 12.79
C GLU A 609 -32.72 21.37 11.65
N HIS A 610 -32.68 22.70 11.72
CA HIS A 610 -33.19 23.56 10.67
C HIS A 610 -32.48 23.27 9.33
N TYR A 611 -31.16 23.12 9.33
CA TYR A 611 -30.42 22.79 8.11
C TYR A 611 -30.59 21.33 7.65
N LEU A 612 -30.85 20.38 8.56
CA LEU A 612 -31.27 19.04 8.15
C LEU A 612 -32.61 19.08 7.40
N ASN A 613 -33.58 19.87 7.89
CA ASN A 613 -34.85 20.06 7.19
C ASN A 613 -34.68 20.73 5.82
N LYS A 614 -33.64 21.57 5.66
CA LYS A 614 -33.27 22.11 4.36
C LYS A 614 -32.74 21.03 3.41
N LEU A 615 -31.89 20.11 3.87
CA LEU A 615 -31.45 18.97 3.06
C LEU A 615 -32.63 18.10 2.60
N ARG A 616 -33.60 17.83 3.51
CA ARG A 616 -34.83 17.09 3.17
C ARG A 616 -35.66 17.85 2.13
N TYR A 617 -35.87 19.15 2.33
CA TYR A 617 -36.55 20.00 1.35
C TYR A 617 -35.88 19.95 -0.03
N PHE A 618 -34.55 19.94 -0.10
CA PHE A 618 -33.85 19.73 -1.37
C PHE A 618 -34.19 18.38 -1.98
N ALA A 619 -34.05 17.29 -1.21
CA ALA A 619 -34.32 15.93 -1.67
C ALA A 619 -35.74 15.79 -2.24
N ASP A 620 -36.73 16.30 -1.51
CA ASP A 620 -38.17 16.24 -1.83
C ASP A 620 -38.56 16.97 -3.13
N HIS A 621 -37.73 17.91 -3.60
CA HIS A 621 -38.09 18.76 -4.76
C HIS A 621 -37.10 18.63 -5.92
N ARG A 622 -35.86 18.17 -5.69
CA ARG A 622 -34.79 18.18 -6.70
C ARG A 622 -35.14 17.35 -7.93
N MET A 623 -35.82 16.22 -7.76
CA MET A 623 -36.16 15.34 -8.88
C MET A 623 -37.06 16.02 -9.91
N GLN A 624 -38.06 16.78 -9.44
CA GLN A 624 -38.98 17.51 -10.32
C GLN A 624 -38.20 18.52 -11.17
N PHE A 625 -37.36 19.35 -10.53
CA PHE A 625 -36.56 20.35 -11.26
C PHE A 625 -35.56 19.71 -12.22
N MET A 626 -34.95 18.59 -11.85
CA MET A 626 -34.07 17.84 -12.76
C MET A 626 -34.81 17.39 -14.03
N ARG A 627 -36.04 16.90 -13.90
CA ARG A 627 -36.88 16.53 -15.05
C ARG A 627 -37.26 17.74 -15.88
N GLU A 628 -37.58 18.87 -15.25
CA GLU A 628 -37.88 20.13 -15.94
C GLU A 628 -36.66 20.66 -16.71
N HIS A 629 -35.46 20.64 -16.12
CA HIS A 629 -34.23 21.07 -16.77
C HIS A 629 -33.90 20.21 -17.99
N LEU A 630 -34.03 18.88 -17.89
CA LEU A 630 -33.88 17.96 -19.03
C LEU A 630 -34.92 18.26 -20.12
N THR A 631 -36.18 18.44 -19.73
CA THR A 631 -37.28 18.75 -20.65
C THR A 631 -37.01 20.03 -21.43
N GLN A 632 -36.58 21.09 -20.75
CA GLN A 632 -36.27 22.37 -21.37
C GLN A 632 -35.04 22.29 -22.28
N LYS A 633 -33.95 21.69 -21.81
CA LYS A 633 -32.69 21.61 -22.58
C LYS A 633 -32.84 20.78 -23.85
N PHE A 634 -33.54 19.64 -23.77
CA PHE A 634 -33.66 18.70 -24.88
C PHE A 634 -35.01 18.72 -25.60
N LYS A 635 -35.90 19.65 -25.23
CA LYS A 635 -37.25 19.82 -25.82
C LYS A 635 -38.10 18.54 -25.76
N LEU A 636 -38.09 17.87 -24.60
CA LEU A 636 -38.78 16.59 -24.41
C LEU A 636 -40.30 16.78 -24.29
N THR A 637 -41.08 15.79 -24.71
CA THR A 637 -42.53 15.93 -24.92
C THR A 637 -43.40 15.38 -23.79
N GLY A 638 -42.80 14.83 -22.72
CA GLY A 638 -43.52 14.28 -21.57
C GLY A 638 -42.82 13.07 -20.95
N LEU A 639 -43.45 12.51 -19.91
CA LEU A 639 -42.99 11.33 -19.19
C LEU A 639 -44.05 10.22 -19.27
N SER A 640 -43.63 8.95 -19.18
CA SER A 640 -44.50 7.79 -19.00
C SER A 640 -43.92 6.82 -18.00
N GLU A 641 -44.80 6.10 -17.32
CA GLU A 641 -44.44 5.03 -16.39
C GLU A 641 -43.97 3.79 -17.16
N LEU A 642 -42.81 3.27 -16.80
CA LEU A 642 -42.32 1.95 -17.19
C LEU A 642 -42.38 1.03 -15.98
N THR A 643 -43.14 -0.06 -16.10
CA THR A 643 -43.19 -1.11 -15.08
C THR A 643 -42.49 -2.35 -15.60
N ILE A 644 -41.44 -2.80 -14.92
CA ILE A 644 -40.71 -4.00 -15.29
C ILE A 644 -40.96 -5.10 -14.25
N LYS A 645 -41.33 -6.27 -14.76
CA LYS A 645 -41.42 -7.53 -13.99
C LYS A 645 -40.33 -8.47 -14.47
N ALA A 646 -39.62 -9.10 -13.55
CA ALA A 646 -38.52 -10.01 -13.85
C ALA A 646 -38.37 -11.04 -12.72
N GLU A 647 -39.32 -11.97 -12.62
CA GLU A 647 -39.19 -13.09 -11.67
C GLU A 647 -38.05 -14.00 -12.12
N ASN A 648 -37.19 -14.43 -11.18
CA ASN A 648 -36.01 -15.27 -11.47
C ASN A 648 -34.94 -14.64 -12.38
N GLY A 649 -34.93 -13.32 -12.49
CA GLY A 649 -33.87 -12.55 -13.15
C GLY A 649 -33.84 -11.11 -12.64
N ARG A 650 -33.23 -10.24 -13.44
CA ARG A 650 -33.32 -8.79 -13.35
C ARG A 650 -33.30 -8.19 -14.75
N VAL A 651 -33.65 -6.92 -14.86
CA VAL A 651 -33.51 -6.14 -16.10
C VAL A 651 -32.66 -4.92 -15.81
N VAL A 652 -31.79 -4.55 -16.74
CA VAL A 652 -30.95 -3.35 -16.64
C VAL A 652 -31.10 -2.46 -17.88
N LEU A 653 -30.83 -1.17 -17.73
CA LEU A 653 -30.77 -0.20 -18.81
C LEU A 653 -29.36 -0.23 -19.44
N ASN A 654 -29.25 -0.33 -20.77
CA ASN A 654 -27.99 -0.23 -21.53
C ASN A 654 -26.82 -1.11 -20.99
N GLU A 655 -27.13 -2.28 -20.41
CA GLU A 655 -26.16 -3.17 -19.74
C GLU A 655 -25.40 -2.53 -18.56
N LEU A 656 -25.95 -1.46 -18.00
CA LEU A 656 -25.39 -0.85 -16.81
C LEU A 656 -25.43 -1.83 -15.66
N ASP A 657 -24.31 -1.94 -14.95
CA ASP A 657 -24.29 -2.63 -13.68
C ASP A 657 -25.04 -1.79 -12.64
N TRP A 658 -26.35 -2.01 -12.59
CA TRP A 658 -27.30 -1.25 -11.80
C TRP A 658 -28.02 -2.19 -10.83
N PRO A 659 -28.00 -1.93 -9.51
CA PRO A 659 -28.54 -2.87 -8.53
C PRO A 659 -30.07 -2.79 -8.40
N PHE A 660 -30.72 -1.85 -9.08
CA PHE A 660 -32.16 -1.59 -8.97
C PHE A 660 -32.92 -1.94 -10.26
N ASN A 661 -34.18 -2.33 -10.10
CA ASN A 661 -35.09 -2.54 -11.23
C ASN A 661 -35.36 -1.19 -11.94
N PRO A 662 -35.25 -1.09 -13.28
CA PRO A 662 -35.45 0.16 -14.02
C PRO A 662 -36.92 0.56 -14.18
N SER A 663 -37.76 0.33 -13.16
CA SER A 663 -39.15 0.81 -13.17
C SER A 663 -39.24 2.27 -12.71
N GLY A 664 -40.26 2.99 -13.17
CA GLY A 664 -40.53 4.39 -12.82
C GLY A 664 -40.80 5.27 -14.05
N LEU A 665 -40.65 6.59 -13.86
CA LEU A 665 -40.98 7.57 -14.89
C LEU A 665 -39.79 7.86 -15.82
N TYR A 666 -39.98 7.67 -17.13
CA TYR A 666 -38.98 7.94 -18.18
C TYR A 666 -39.52 8.89 -19.25
N PHE A 667 -38.61 9.50 -20.02
CA PHE A 667 -39.00 10.48 -21.05
C PHE A 667 -39.58 9.80 -22.29
N ASN A 668 -40.69 10.37 -22.77
CA ASN A 668 -41.37 9.92 -23.98
C ASN A 668 -40.54 10.23 -25.22
N ASN A 669 -40.65 9.39 -26.24
CA ASN A 669 -39.99 9.55 -27.54
C ASN A 669 -38.45 9.58 -27.48
N VAL A 670 -37.84 9.12 -26.37
CA VAL A 670 -36.40 8.93 -26.22
C VAL A 670 -36.11 7.42 -26.17
N PRO A 671 -35.40 6.85 -27.16
CA PRO A 671 -35.04 5.43 -27.16
C PRO A 671 -34.21 5.00 -25.95
N MET A 672 -34.39 3.74 -25.53
CA MET A 672 -33.58 3.09 -24.49
C MET A 672 -33.43 1.58 -24.75
N SER A 673 -32.29 1.01 -24.34
CA SER A 673 -32.04 -0.44 -24.40
C SER A 673 -32.30 -1.08 -23.03
N LEU A 674 -33.09 -2.15 -23.00
CA LEU A 674 -33.30 -2.97 -21.81
C LEU A 674 -32.68 -4.36 -22.03
N VAL A 675 -32.00 -4.88 -21.01
CA VAL A 675 -31.37 -6.20 -21.05
C VAL A 675 -31.83 -7.05 -19.89
N ALA A 676 -32.41 -8.21 -20.19
CA ALA A 676 -32.79 -9.22 -19.21
C ALA A 676 -31.58 -10.09 -18.83
N ILE A 677 -31.27 -10.14 -17.55
CA ILE A 677 -30.17 -10.93 -16.96
C ILE A 677 -30.79 -11.99 -16.05
N PRO A 678 -30.64 -13.30 -16.33
CA PRO A 678 -31.22 -14.34 -15.49
C PRO A 678 -30.51 -14.43 -14.12
N LYS A 679 -31.22 -14.91 -13.09
CA LYS A 679 -30.58 -15.36 -11.85
C LYS A 679 -29.80 -16.66 -12.12
N PRO A 680 -28.82 -17.01 -11.28
CA PRO A 680 -28.19 -18.33 -11.34
C PRO A 680 -29.23 -19.47 -11.36
N GLY A 681 -29.06 -20.43 -12.28
CA GLY A 681 -30.00 -21.54 -12.49
C GLY A 681 -31.17 -21.24 -13.44
N TYR A 682 -31.22 -20.06 -14.05
CA TYR A 682 -32.26 -19.69 -15.00
C TYR A 682 -31.65 -19.23 -16.33
N LYS A 683 -32.47 -19.24 -17.38
CA LYS A 683 -32.17 -18.62 -18.67
C LYS A 683 -33.34 -17.76 -19.12
N PHE A 684 -33.04 -16.74 -19.91
CA PHE A 684 -34.07 -15.89 -20.51
C PHE A 684 -34.87 -16.64 -21.57
N VAL A 685 -36.18 -16.44 -21.60
CA VAL A 685 -37.10 -17.06 -22.56
C VAL A 685 -37.59 -16.03 -23.57
N ARG A 686 -38.25 -14.97 -23.10
CA ARG A 686 -38.83 -13.92 -23.94
C ARG A 686 -39.29 -12.72 -23.12
N TRP A 687 -39.62 -11.64 -23.83
CA TRP A 687 -40.37 -10.51 -23.28
C TRP A 687 -41.88 -10.68 -23.44
N LYS A 688 -42.68 -10.26 -22.45
CA LYS A 688 -44.13 -10.03 -22.55
C LYS A 688 -44.45 -8.54 -22.39
N GLY A 689 -45.67 -8.13 -22.78
CA GLY A 689 -46.13 -6.75 -22.63
C GLY A 689 -46.07 -5.91 -23.91
N GLY A 690 -46.21 -6.55 -25.09
CA GLY A 690 -46.22 -5.87 -26.39
C GLY A 690 -44.89 -5.91 -27.15
N LEU A 691 -43.87 -6.56 -26.59
CA LEU A 691 -42.63 -6.90 -27.28
C LEU A 691 -42.68 -8.36 -27.75
N HIS A 692 -42.03 -8.65 -28.88
CA HIS A 692 -41.90 -9.99 -29.44
C HIS A 692 -40.43 -10.26 -29.74
N GLY A 693 -39.92 -11.42 -29.29
CA GLY A 693 -38.54 -11.86 -29.54
C GLY A 693 -37.98 -12.74 -28.43
N ASP A 694 -36.94 -13.48 -28.77
CA ASP A 694 -36.12 -14.34 -27.91
C ASP A 694 -34.77 -13.68 -27.52
N SER A 695 -34.50 -12.47 -28.01
CA SER A 695 -33.36 -11.67 -27.59
C SER A 695 -33.54 -11.14 -26.17
N PRO A 696 -32.57 -11.36 -25.25
CA PRO A 696 -32.60 -10.77 -23.91
C PRO A 696 -32.45 -9.24 -23.94
N ARG A 697 -31.87 -8.70 -25.02
CA ARG A 697 -31.78 -7.26 -25.28
C ARG A 697 -32.95 -6.79 -26.14
N VAL A 698 -33.58 -5.68 -25.76
CA VAL A 698 -34.64 -5.03 -26.53
C VAL A 698 -34.53 -3.51 -26.49
N GLU A 699 -34.77 -2.87 -27.63
CA GLU A 699 -34.87 -1.41 -27.73
C GLU A 699 -36.33 -0.98 -27.61
N ILE A 700 -36.62 -0.01 -26.75
CA ILE A 700 -37.97 0.54 -26.57
C ILE A 700 -37.98 2.07 -26.65
N THR A 701 -39.12 2.60 -27.05
CA THR A 701 -39.41 4.05 -27.01
C THR A 701 -40.80 4.24 -26.42
N LEU A 702 -40.88 4.90 -25.26
CA LEU A 702 -42.16 5.12 -24.58
C LEU A 702 -42.98 6.20 -25.30
N LYS A 703 -44.26 5.90 -25.52
CA LYS A 703 -45.29 6.85 -26.01
C LYS A 703 -46.45 7.02 -25.02
N GLY A 704 -46.44 6.22 -23.95
CA GLY A 704 -47.45 6.10 -22.91
C GLY A 704 -46.96 5.06 -21.89
N PRO A 705 -47.73 4.83 -20.80
CA PRO A 705 -47.39 3.82 -19.81
C PRO A 705 -47.17 2.44 -20.44
N LEU A 706 -46.13 1.74 -20.02
CA LEU A 706 -45.77 0.43 -20.54
C LEU A 706 -45.43 -0.53 -19.40
N THR A 707 -45.97 -1.74 -19.44
CA THR A 707 -45.58 -2.83 -18.54
C THR A 707 -44.90 -3.92 -19.35
N LEU A 708 -43.67 -4.27 -19.00
CA LEU A 708 -42.93 -5.37 -19.59
C LEU A 708 -42.63 -6.44 -18.56
N GLU A 709 -42.58 -7.68 -19.00
CA GLU A 709 -42.14 -8.82 -18.18
C GLU A 709 -41.04 -9.57 -18.92
N ALA A 710 -39.87 -9.69 -18.30
CA ALA A 710 -38.82 -10.62 -18.73
C ALA A 710 -39.15 -12.00 -18.14
N GLU A 711 -39.47 -12.95 -19.01
CA GLU A 711 -39.77 -14.33 -18.63
C GLU A 711 -38.48 -15.14 -18.61
N PHE A 712 -38.23 -15.84 -17.50
CA PHE A 712 -37.10 -16.72 -17.30
C PHE A 712 -37.60 -18.13 -16.95
N GLU A 713 -36.90 -19.16 -17.41
CA GLU A 713 -37.18 -20.55 -17.06
C GLU A 713 -35.93 -21.21 -16.44
N PRO A 714 -36.09 -22.25 -15.61
CA PRO A 714 -34.97 -23.02 -15.11
C PRO A 714 -34.09 -23.50 -16.26
N ASP A 715 -32.79 -23.25 -16.14
CA ASP A 715 -31.81 -23.90 -16.99
C ASP A 715 -31.56 -25.31 -16.44
N LEU A 716 -31.33 -26.32 -17.29
CA LEU A 716 -31.37 -27.76 -16.93
C LEU A 716 -30.31 -28.24 -15.91
N GLY A 717 -29.59 -27.33 -15.25
CA GLY A 717 -28.63 -27.63 -14.18
C GLY A 717 -29.24 -27.66 -12.77
N THR A 718 -28.42 -27.96 -11.77
CA THR A 718 -28.86 -28.14 -10.38
C THR A 718 -28.43 -26.98 -9.48
N LEU A 719 -29.34 -26.45 -8.66
CA LEU A 719 -28.97 -25.45 -7.64
C LEU A 719 -28.21 -26.12 -6.49
N LEU A 720 -27.08 -25.54 -6.07
CA LEU A 720 -26.40 -25.95 -4.85
C LEU A 720 -27.08 -25.31 -3.63
N PRO A 721 -27.39 -26.08 -2.58
CA PRO A 721 -27.89 -25.51 -1.34
C PRO A 721 -26.80 -24.67 -0.66
N MET A 722 -27.18 -23.53 -0.08
CA MET A 722 -26.23 -22.63 0.60
C MET A 722 -25.49 -23.29 1.78
N HIS A 723 -26.07 -24.35 2.35
CA HIS A 723 -25.45 -25.17 3.39
C HIS A 723 -25.49 -26.64 2.98
N ILE A 724 -24.32 -27.27 2.90
CA ILE A 724 -24.16 -28.71 2.71
C ILE A 724 -24.09 -29.33 4.10
N THR A 725 -25.21 -29.87 4.57
CA THR A 725 -25.40 -30.41 5.93
C THR A 725 -25.19 -31.91 6.04
N GLU A 726 -25.09 -32.60 4.90
CA GLU A 726 -24.83 -34.04 4.81
C GLU A 726 -23.87 -34.35 3.65
N ASN A 727 -23.22 -35.51 3.69
CA ASN A 727 -22.26 -35.90 2.66
C ASN A 727 -22.94 -35.87 1.29
N THR A 728 -22.39 -35.06 0.39
CA THR A 728 -23.00 -34.77 -0.91
C THR A 728 -22.03 -35.09 -2.02
N VAL A 729 -22.50 -35.75 -3.08
CA VAL A 729 -21.72 -36.04 -4.29
C VAL A 729 -22.35 -35.27 -5.46
N LEU A 730 -21.54 -34.48 -6.15
CA LEU A 730 -21.91 -33.78 -7.37
C LEU A 730 -21.57 -34.67 -8.58
N ASP A 731 -22.58 -35.06 -9.35
CA ASP A 731 -22.48 -35.98 -10.47
C ASP A 731 -22.74 -35.27 -11.83
N LYS A 732 -22.54 -36.00 -12.93
CA LYS A 732 -22.74 -35.45 -14.27
C LYS A 732 -24.20 -35.13 -14.58
N GLN A 733 -25.14 -35.82 -13.95
CA GLN A 733 -26.57 -35.63 -14.16
C GLN A 733 -27.03 -34.27 -13.64
N GLY A 734 -26.45 -33.80 -12.53
CA GLY A 734 -26.76 -32.50 -11.95
C GLY A 734 -25.99 -31.32 -12.54
N SER A 735 -24.97 -31.55 -13.36
CA SER A 735 -24.12 -30.51 -13.94
C SER A 735 -24.82 -29.77 -15.10
N PRO A 736 -24.68 -28.42 -15.22
CA PRO A 736 -23.91 -27.55 -14.34
C PRO A 736 -24.62 -27.30 -13.00
N TYR A 737 -23.83 -27.21 -11.94
CA TYR A 737 -24.27 -26.81 -10.62
C TYR A 737 -24.21 -25.30 -10.47
N TYR A 738 -25.29 -24.68 -10.02
CA TYR A 738 -25.41 -23.24 -9.86
C TYR A 738 -25.39 -22.86 -8.38
N ALA A 739 -24.39 -22.10 -7.95
CA ALA A 739 -24.43 -21.45 -6.64
C ALA A 739 -25.27 -20.18 -6.72
N VAL A 740 -26.10 -19.94 -5.70
CA VAL A 740 -26.94 -18.73 -5.58
C VAL A 740 -26.37 -17.69 -4.61
N GLY A 741 -25.26 -18.03 -3.95
CA GLY A 741 -24.54 -17.21 -2.98
C GLY A 741 -23.36 -18.01 -2.42
N ASN A 742 -23.04 -17.80 -1.14
CA ASN A 742 -22.03 -18.61 -0.46
C ASN A 742 -22.53 -20.02 -0.23
N ILE A 743 -21.69 -21.01 -0.54
CA ILE A 743 -21.94 -22.42 -0.24
C ILE A 743 -21.03 -22.82 0.91
N THR A 744 -21.62 -23.18 2.05
CA THR A 744 -20.88 -23.60 3.24
C THR A 744 -20.99 -25.10 3.44
N VAL A 745 -19.85 -25.79 3.47
CA VAL A 745 -19.76 -27.19 3.87
C VAL A 745 -19.58 -27.26 5.37
N ASN A 746 -20.57 -27.78 6.09
CA ASN A 746 -20.57 -27.78 7.55
C ASN A 746 -19.48 -28.70 8.15
N PRO A 747 -19.04 -28.46 9.40
CA PRO A 747 -18.09 -29.35 10.07
C PRO A 747 -18.55 -30.82 10.07
N GLY A 748 -17.63 -31.76 9.85
CA GLY A 748 -17.89 -33.20 9.78
C GLY A 748 -18.53 -33.69 8.48
N VAL A 749 -18.82 -32.80 7.53
CA VAL A 749 -19.50 -33.12 6.26
C VAL A 749 -18.51 -33.08 5.08
N LEU A 750 -18.64 -34.01 4.14
CA LEU A 750 -17.82 -34.08 2.92
C LEU A 750 -18.61 -33.68 1.67
N LEU A 751 -18.13 -32.69 0.94
CA LEU A 751 -18.58 -32.40 -0.43
C LEU A 751 -17.63 -33.05 -1.44
N SER A 752 -18.14 -33.97 -2.26
CA SER A 752 -17.39 -34.63 -3.33
C SER A 752 -17.92 -34.25 -4.70
N ALA A 753 -17.07 -34.31 -5.73
CA ALA A 753 -17.47 -34.07 -7.11
C ALA A 753 -16.79 -35.05 -8.07
N GLU A 754 -17.57 -35.56 -9.03
CA GLU A 754 -17.10 -36.45 -10.10
C GLU A 754 -16.46 -35.67 -11.27
N ALA A 755 -15.73 -36.39 -12.12
CA ALA A 755 -15.10 -35.84 -13.31
C ALA A 755 -16.12 -35.20 -14.27
N GLY A 756 -15.73 -34.11 -14.93
CA GLY A 756 -16.52 -33.44 -15.97
C GLY A 756 -17.67 -32.54 -15.49
N ILE A 757 -17.86 -32.37 -14.17
CA ILE A 757 -18.90 -31.48 -13.65
C ILE A 757 -18.45 -30.01 -13.70
N LYS A 758 -19.42 -29.10 -13.78
CA LYS A 758 -19.19 -27.65 -13.76
C LYS A 758 -19.94 -27.01 -12.61
N ILE A 759 -19.26 -26.17 -11.84
CA ILE A 759 -19.83 -25.34 -10.77
C ILE A 759 -19.75 -23.87 -11.22
N LEU A 760 -20.90 -23.23 -11.33
CA LEU A 760 -21.06 -21.83 -11.74
C LEU A 760 -21.39 -20.97 -10.53
N MET A 761 -20.44 -20.10 -10.19
CA MET A 761 -20.45 -19.25 -9.00
C MET A 761 -21.00 -17.85 -9.34
N PRO A 762 -21.83 -17.24 -8.49
CA PRO A 762 -22.25 -15.86 -8.68
C PRO A 762 -21.12 -14.89 -8.33
N GLU A 763 -21.26 -13.64 -8.76
CA GLU A 763 -20.35 -12.54 -8.39
C GLU A 763 -20.16 -12.49 -6.87
N LYS A 764 -18.90 -12.48 -6.41
CA LYS A 764 -18.51 -12.56 -4.99
C LYS A 764 -18.99 -13.78 -4.19
N GLY A 765 -19.58 -14.80 -4.82
CA GLY A 765 -19.96 -16.04 -4.11
C GLY A 765 -18.72 -16.85 -3.71
N HIS A 766 -18.74 -17.44 -2.52
CA HIS A 766 -17.63 -18.24 -1.96
C HIS A 766 -18.01 -19.72 -1.76
N LEU A 767 -17.04 -20.63 -1.87
CA LEU A 767 -17.12 -21.99 -1.34
C LEU A 767 -16.42 -22.04 0.02
N ILE A 768 -17.16 -22.05 1.12
CA ILE A 768 -16.64 -22.03 2.49
C ILE A 768 -16.59 -23.45 3.03
N ILE A 769 -15.39 -23.97 3.31
CA ILE A 769 -15.16 -25.37 3.68
C ILE A 769 -14.79 -25.44 5.17
N LYS A 770 -15.77 -25.79 6.02
CA LYS A 770 -15.56 -26.13 7.44
C LYS A 770 -15.55 -27.65 7.68
N GLY A 771 -16.16 -28.39 6.75
CA GLY A 771 -16.12 -29.85 6.66
C GLY A 771 -14.88 -30.34 5.90
N GLY A 772 -15.11 -31.07 4.80
CA GLY A 772 -14.07 -31.50 3.85
C GLY A 772 -14.50 -31.35 2.40
N LEU A 773 -13.52 -31.44 1.50
CA LEU A 773 -13.71 -31.35 0.05
C LEU A 773 -12.96 -32.49 -0.63
N ASN A 774 -13.59 -33.18 -1.58
CA ASN A 774 -12.94 -34.26 -2.32
C ASN A 774 -13.36 -34.21 -3.80
N PHE A 775 -12.68 -33.35 -4.55
CA PHE A 775 -12.93 -33.13 -5.97
C PHE A 775 -12.03 -34.03 -6.81
N ARG A 776 -12.63 -34.95 -7.57
CA ARG A 776 -11.94 -36.02 -8.30
C ARG A 776 -12.22 -35.93 -9.80
N GLY A 777 -11.61 -34.95 -10.47
CA GLY A 777 -11.62 -34.88 -11.92
C GLY A 777 -10.79 -35.98 -12.58
N ALA A 778 -10.77 -35.99 -13.92
CA ALA A 778 -9.91 -36.88 -14.70
C ALA A 778 -9.20 -36.13 -15.84
N LYS A 779 -8.10 -36.70 -16.36
CA LYS A 779 -7.38 -36.14 -17.50
C LYS A 779 -8.29 -36.07 -18.73
N GLY A 780 -8.51 -34.87 -19.24
CA GLY A 780 -9.42 -34.62 -20.37
C GLY A 780 -10.90 -34.46 -19.97
N ASP A 781 -11.21 -34.57 -18.68
CA ASP A 781 -12.56 -34.49 -18.12
C ASP A 781 -12.51 -33.83 -16.73
N SER A 782 -11.97 -32.62 -16.69
CA SER A 782 -11.73 -31.87 -15.45
C SER A 782 -13.03 -31.35 -14.84
N ILE A 783 -13.04 -31.18 -13.52
CA ILE A 783 -14.05 -30.36 -12.84
C ILE A 783 -13.78 -28.90 -13.19
N GLU A 784 -14.80 -28.10 -13.51
CA GLU A 784 -14.65 -26.67 -13.76
C GLU A 784 -15.39 -25.85 -12.70
N ILE A 785 -14.72 -24.89 -12.05
CA ILE A 785 -15.33 -23.90 -11.16
C ILE A 785 -15.07 -22.51 -11.74
N ALA A 786 -16.14 -21.76 -11.99
CA ALA A 786 -16.09 -20.55 -12.81
C ALA A 786 -17.15 -19.53 -12.40
N ALA A 787 -16.98 -18.28 -12.83
CA ALA A 787 -18.04 -17.28 -12.76
C ALA A 787 -19.24 -17.70 -13.64
N ASN A 788 -20.46 -17.43 -13.16
CA ASN A 788 -21.69 -17.67 -13.90
C ASN A 788 -21.94 -16.55 -14.92
N SER A 789 -21.25 -16.61 -16.05
CA SER A 789 -21.39 -15.62 -17.13
C SER A 789 -22.83 -15.54 -17.68
N GLY A 790 -23.60 -16.63 -17.60
CA GLY A 790 -25.02 -16.64 -17.99
C GLY A 790 -25.87 -15.73 -17.10
N ALA A 791 -25.51 -15.60 -15.83
CA ALA A 791 -26.12 -14.67 -14.88
C ALA A 791 -25.42 -13.29 -14.84
N GLY A 792 -24.55 -13.00 -15.81
CA GLY A 792 -23.80 -11.75 -15.91
C GLY A 792 -22.61 -11.62 -14.94
N SER A 793 -22.21 -12.70 -14.27
CA SER A 793 -21.02 -12.68 -13.40
C SER A 793 -19.74 -12.76 -14.22
N THR A 794 -18.76 -11.89 -13.91
CA THR A 794 -17.45 -11.85 -14.57
C THR A 794 -16.34 -12.37 -13.68
N SER A 795 -16.57 -12.39 -12.37
CA SER A 795 -15.68 -12.98 -11.36
C SER A 795 -16.50 -13.68 -10.26
N TRP A 796 -15.82 -14.40 -9.37
CA TRP A 796 -16.42 -14.91 -8.14
C TRP A 796 -15.41 -14.83 -6.99
N GLY A 797 -15.83 -15.16 -5.77
CA GLY A 797 -15.01 -15.10 -4.57
C GLY A 797 -13.86 -16.11 -4.58
N ALA A 798 -13.89 -17.08 -3.66
CA ALA A 798 -12.82 -18.05 -3.51
C ALA A 798 -13.32 -19.35 -2.89
N ILE A 799 -12.45 -20.37 -2.93
CA ILE A 799 -12.54 -21.55 -2.07
C ILE A 799 -11.84 -21.20 -0.75
N CYS A 800 -12.60 -21.05 0.33
CA CYS A 800 -12.13 -20.64 1.66
C CYS A 800 -12.15 -21.84 2.62
N LEU A 801 -10.99 -22.35 3.00
CA LEU A 801 -10.86 -23.44 3.98
C LEU A 801 -10.77 -22.84 5.39
N ASP A 802 -11.86 -22.94 6.14
CA ASP A 802 -12.03 -22.33 7.45
C ASP A 802 -12.01 -23.40 8.53
N SER A 803 -10.81 -23.69 9.07
CA SER A 803 -10.61 -24.71 10.10
C SER A 803 -11.26 -26.05 9.71
N ALA A 804 -10.98 -26.51 8.48
CA ALA A 804 -11.61 -27.68 7.88
C ALA A 804 -11.44 -28.92 8.76
N SER A 805 -12.57 -29.47 9.22
CA SER A 805 -12.62 -30.63 10.11
C SER A 805 -12.35 -31.97 9.41
N LEU A 806 -12.27 -31.98 8.08
CA LEU A 806 -11.92 -33.14 7.26
C LEU A 806 -10.93 -32.72 6.14
N PRO A 807 -10.18 -33.66 5.55
CA PRO A 807 -9.21 -33.35 4.50
C PRO A 807 -9.83 -32.65 3.27
N VAL A 808 -9.04 -31.79 2.64
CA VAL A 808 -9.40 -31.05 1.43
C VAL A 808 -8.50 -31.48 0.28
N MET A 809 -9.10 -32.08 -0.75
CA MET A 809 -8.42 -32.57 -1.94
C MET A 809 -9.05 -32.00 -3.20
N ILE A 810 -8.23 -31.38 -4.04
CA ILE A 810 -8.59 -30.82 -5.34
C ILE A 810 -7.74 -31.48 -6.42
N SER A 811 -8.38 -32.27 -7.28
CA SER A 811 -7.71 -33.09 -8.27
C SER A 811 -8.33 -32.87 -9.64
N TYR A 812 -7.51 -32.68 -10.69
CA TYR A 812 -8.00 -32.46 -12.05
C TYR A 812 -9.11 -31.41 -12.13
N THR A 813 -8.93 -30.30 -11.42
CA THR A 813 -9.90 -29.20 -11.34
C THR A 813 -9.34 -27.96 -12.00
N VAL A 814 -10.20 -27.26 -12.75
CA VAL A 814 -9.94 -25.96 -13.34
C VAL A 814 -10.69 -24.92 -12.51
N VAL A 815 -9.93 -24.08 -11.81
CA VAL A 815 -10.43 -22.89 -11.10
C VAL A 815 -10.07 -21.68 -11.95
N LYS A 816 -11.09 -20.90 -12.36
CA LYS A 816 -10.92 -19.68 -13.15
C LYS A 816 -11.83 -18.57 -12.63
N ASP A 817 -11.51 -17.32 -12.96
CA ASP A 817 -12.30 -16.12 -12.63
C ASP A 817 -12.48 -15.86 -11.11
N ALA A 818 -11.80 -16.62 -10.25
CA ALA A 818 -11.82 -16.45 -8.81
C ALA A 818 -10.99 -15.23 -8.39
N THR A 819 -11.33 -14.65 -7.24
CA THR A 819 -10.67 -13.49 -6.63
C THR A 819 -10.03 -13.90 -5.31
N HIS A 820 -10.63 -13.54 -4.19
CA HIS A 820 -10.20 -13.81 -2.82
C HIS A 820 -11.44 -14.12 -1.96
N GLY A 821 -11.23 -14.56 -0.72
CA GLY A 821 -12.31 -14.72 0.26
C GLY A 821 -12.81 -13.39 0.83
N GLU A 822 -13.92 -13.42 1.58
CA GLU A 822 -14.53 -12.22 2.16
C GLU A 822 -13.60 -11.51 3.16
N ASP A 823 -12.96 -12.26 4.07
CA ASP A 823 -11.88 -11.74 4.89
C ASP A 823 -10.53 -11.85 4.15
N LYS A 824 -10.16 -10.75 3.48
CA LYS A 824 -8.90 -10.62 2.74
C LYS A 824 -7.63 -10.77 3.58
N ARG A 825 -7.74 -10.80 4.91
CA ARG A 825 -6.57 -11.05 5.79
C ARG A 825 -6.29 -12.55 5.92
N VAL A 826 -7.33 -13.37 5.77
CA VAL A 826 -7.28 -14.82 6.04
C VAL A 826 -7.33 -15.61 4.74
N TYR A 827 -8.15 -15.17 3.79
CA TYR A 827 -8.40 -15.86 2.53
C TYR A 827 -7.94 -15.00 1.35
N VAL A 828 -6.63 -14.79 1.24
CA VAL A 828 -6.04 -13.93 0.20
C VAL A 828 -6.16 -14.55 -1.21
N GLY A 829 -6.15 -15.88 -1.29
CA GLY A 829 -6.16 -16.62 -2.55
C GLY A 829 -7.51 -17.08 -3.06
N ALA A 830 -7.58 -17.36 -4.35
CA ALA A 830 -8.64 -18.08 -5.06
C ALA A 830 -8.89 -19.46 -4.43
N VAL A 831 -7.82 -20.08 -3.92
CA VAL A 831 -7.88 -21.15 -2.93
C VAL A 831 -7.13 -20.67 -1.68
N GLY A 832 -7.89 -20.23 -0.67
CA GLY A 832 -7.38 -19.71 0.59
C GLY A 832 -7.62 -20.70 1.73
N GLY A 833 -6.63 -20.94 2.60
CA GLY A 833 -6.78 -21.84 3.74
C GLY A 833 -6.23 -21.30 5.05
N HIS A 834 -6.95 -21.52 6.14
CA HIS A 834 -6.54 -21.15 7.48
C HIS A 834 -6.82 -22.30 8.45
N HIS A 835 -5.81 -22.72 9.21
CA HIS A 835 -5.85 -23.91 10.09
C HIS A 835 -6.40 -25.17 9.38
N SER A 836 -6.04 -25.37 8.12
CA SER A 836 -6.60 -26.44 7.27
C SER A 836 -5.52 -27.11 6.42
N ASP A 837 -5.61 -28.42 6.26
CA ASP A 837 -4.73 -29.18 5.35
C ASP A 837 -5.30 -29.17 3.92
N LEU A 838 -4.46 -28.86 2.94
CA LEU A 838 -4.81 -28.73 1.52
C LEU A 838 -3.92 -29.60 0.64
N THR A 839 -4.53 -30.44 -0.19
CA THR A 839 -3.85 -31.14 -1.29
C THR A 839 -4.44 -30.74 -2.63
N ILE A 840 -3.61 -30.22 -3.53
CA ILE A 840 -3.96 -29.93 -4.92
C ILE A 840 -3.08 -30.78 -5.84
N HIS A 841 -3.66 -31.48 -6.81
CA HIS A 841 -2.85 -32.11 -7.84
C HIS A 841 -3.48 -32.15 -9.23
N ASP A 842 -2.63 -32.21 -10.27
CA ASP A 842 -3.02 -32.32 -11.68
C ASP A 842 -4.07 -31.28 -12.11
N SER A 843 -4.01 -30.07 -11.54
CA SER A 843 -5.07 -29.06 -11.64
C SER A 843 -4.61 -27.80 -12.37
N ARG A 844 -5.54 -26.87 -12.62
CA ARG A 844 -5.24 -25.56 -13.20
C ARG A 844 -5.95 -24.46 -12.41
N ILE A 845 -5.20 -23.52 -11.86
CA ILE A 845 -5.70 -22.30 -11.21
C ILE A 845 -5.16 -21.12 -12.02
N ASP A 846 -5.82 -20.85 -13.13
CA ASP A 846 -5.32 -19.95 -14.19
C ASP A 846 -6.35 -18.85 -14.41
N ASP A 847 -5.90 -17.70 -14.91
CA ASP A 847 -6.75 -16.55 -15.20
C ASP A 847 -7.55 -15.97 -14.01
N VAL A 848 -7.06 -16.17 -12.78
CA VAL A 848 -7.67 -15.61 -11.56
C VAL A 848 -7.29 -14.14 -11.34
N PHE A 849 -8.15 -13.43 -10.61
CA PHE A 849 -8.00 -12.02 -10.23
C PHE A 849 -7.53 -11.84 -8.78
N GLY A 850 -6.99 -12.90 -8.17
CA GLY A 850 -6.38 -12.92 -6.84
C GLY A 850 -5.11 -13.75 -6.83
N GLN A 851 -4.53 -13.97 -5.66
CA GLN A 851 -3.50 -14.98 -5.48
C GLN A 851 -4.07 -16.36 -5.83
N PRO A 852 -3.39 -17.21 -6.62
CA PRO A 852 -3.89 -18.56 -6.90
C PRO A 852 -4.06 -19.41 -5.63
N VAL A 853 -3.02 -19.48 -4.78
CA VAL A 853 -3.08 -20.23 -3.52
C VAL A 853 -2.44 -19.47 -2.35
N TYR A 854 -3.19 -19.34 -1.25
CA TYR A 854 -2.72 -18.78 0.02
C TYR A 854 -3.09 -19.70 1.18
N THR A 855 -2.16 -20.07 2.06
CA THR A 855 -2.49 -20.87 3.24
C THR A 855 -1.70 -20.50 4.48
N GLU A 856 -2.35 -20.51 5.64
CA GLU A 856 -1.70 -20.32 6.95
C GLU A 856 -2.04 -21.42 7.96
N TYR A 857 -1.06 -21.76 8.81
CA TYR A 857 -1.23 -22.67 9.96
C TYR A 857 -1.72 -24.09 9.64
N GLY A 858 -1.51 -24.56 8.40
CA GLY A 858 -1.89 -25.89 7.92
C GLY A 858 -0.81 -26.55 7.06
N SER A 859 -1.08 -27.77 6.59
CA SER A 859 -0.20 -28.47 5.65
C SER A 859 -0.69 -28.31 4.22
N THR A 860 0.17 -27.82 3.32
CA THR A 860 -0.14 -27.57 1.92
C THR A 860 0.73 -28.41 1.00
N ALA A 861 0.11 -29.21 0.13
CA ALA A 861 0.79 -30.00 -0.88
C ALA A 861 0.21 -29.74 -2.28
N ILE A 862 1.02 -29.21 -3.19
CA ILE A 862 0.61 -28.91 -4.57
C ILE A 862 1.51 -29.63 -5.56
N ARG A 863 0.93 -30.41 -6.48
CA ARG A 863 1.69 -31.18 -7.48
C ARG A 863 1.12 -31.11 -8.88
N TYR A 864 1.96 -31.01 -9.91
CA TYR A 864 1.52 -31.10 -11.31
C TYR A 864 0.43 -30.07 -11.68
N THR A 865 0.46 -28.90 -11.06
CA THR A 865 -0.58 -27.86 -11.21
C THR A 865 -0.04 -26.67 -11.99
N LYS A 866 -0.83 -26.16 -12.95
CA LYS A 866 -0.54 -24.90 -13.64
C LYS A 866 -1.22 -23.74 -12.93
N MET A 867 -0.48 -22.67 -12.64
CA MET A 867 -1.02 -21.51 -11.92
C MET A 867 -0.57 -20.17 -12.52
N HIS A 868 -1.49 -19.20 -12.55
CA HIS A 868 -1.27 -17.85 -13.06
C HIS A 868 -2.28 -16.86 -12.47
N THR A 869 -1.85 -15.63 -12.23
CA THR A 869 -2.71 -14.50 -11.81
C THR A 869 -2.54 -13.30 -12.74
N LYS A 870 -3.64 -12.56 -12.95
CA LYS A 870 -3.67 -11.35 -13.78
C LYS A 870 -3.25 -10.09 -13.03
N ILE A 871 -3.19 -10.13 -11.69
CA ILE A 871 -2.92 -8.96 -10.84
C ILE A 871 -1.59 -9.09 -10.08
N SER A 872 -1.21 -8.06 -9.32
CA SER A 872 -0.06 -8.09 -8.42
C SER A 872 -0.32 -9.01 -7.23
N SER A 873 0.39 -10.14 -7.16
CA SER A 873 0.34 -11.09 -6.04
C SER A 873 1.28 -12.29 -6.27
N ASP A 874 1.63 -13.04 -5.22
CA ASP A 874 2.38 -14.28 -5.36
C ASP A 874 1.51 -15.41 -5.93
N ILE A 875 2.12 -16.35 -6.64
CA ILE A 875 1.38 -17.50 -7.19
C ILE A 875 1.03 -18.51 -6.09
N VAL A 876 1.97 -18.80 -5.20
CA VAL A 876 1.76 -19.65 -4.02
C VAL A 876 2.38 -18.97 -2.81
N ASN A 877 1.59 -18.71 -1.77
CA ASN A 877 2.11 -18.21 -0.49
C ASN A 877 1.64 -19.10 0.67
N VAL A 878 2.60 -19.57 1.47
CA VAL A 878 2.34 -20.47 2.60
C VAL A 878 3.06 -19.97 3.84
N LYS A 879 2.31 -19.80 4.95
CA LYS A 879 2.84 -19.29 6.22
C LYS A 879 2.59 -20.23 7.41
N TYR A 880 3.54 -20.28 8.33
CA TYR A 880 3.38 -20.92 9.65
C TYR A 880 2.87 -22.38 9.62
N GLY A 881 3.30 -23.17 8.64
CA GLY A 881 2.77 -24.50 8.38
C GLY A 881 3.78 -25.46 7.76
N LYS A 882 3.28 -26.45 7.01
CA LYS A 882 4.12 -27.36 6.20
C LYS A 882 3.80 -27.17 4.74
N ALA A 883 4.81 -27.20 3.88
CA ALA A 883 4.60 -26.91 2.47
C ALA A 883 5.44 -27.79 1.54
N ILE A 884 4.79 -28.38 0.54
CA ILE A 884 5.42 -29.17 -0.54
C ILE A 884 4.84 -28.73 -1.89
N ILE A 885 5.67 -28.13 -2.74
CA ILE A 885 5.28 -27.65 -4.08
C ILE A 885 6.17 -28.33 -5.12
N GLU A 886 5.59 -29.22 -5.94
CA GLU A 886 6.37 -30.05 -6.85
C GLU A 886 5.81 -30.13 -8.27
N TYR A 887 6.70 -30.07 -9.26
CA TYR A 887 6.35 -30.30 -10.67
C TYR A 887 5.22 -29.38 -11.19
N CYS A 888 5.09 -28.19 -10.61
CA CYS A 888 4.11 -27.19 -11.01
C CYS A 888 4.65 -26.27 -12.12
N ASP A 889 3.72 -25.66 -12.87
CA ASP A 889 4.00 -24.70 -13.92
C ASP A 889 3.47 -23.32 -13.50
N LEU A 890 4.37 -22.44 -13.04
CA LEU A 890 4.05 -21.17 -12.40
C LEU A 890 4.40 -20.01 -13.34
N GLN A 891 3.37 -19.39 -13.89
CA GLN A 891 3.51 -18.28 -14.83
C GLN A 891 3.29 -16.93 -14.13
N GLY A 892 4.35 -16.13 -14.09
CA GLY A 892 4.31 -14.76 -13.60
C GLY A 892 3.66 -13.77 -14.58
N ASN A 893 3.71 -12.50 -14.19
CA ASN A 893 3.23 -11.36 -14.97
C ASN A 893 4.19 -10.16 -14.80
N ASN A 894 3.78 -8.99 -15.31
CA ASN A 894 4.57 -7.75 -15.22
C ASN A 894 4.17 -6.84 -14.03
N GLN A 895 3.36 -7.34 -13.11
CA GLN A 895 2.95 -6.60 -11.92
C GLN A 895 4.05 -6.70 -10.85
N PRO A 896 4.29 -5.61 -10.07
CA PRO A 896 5.30 -5.62 -9.02
C PRO A 896 4.90 -6.51 -7.84
N ASN A 897 5.84 -6.78 -6.93
CA ASN A 897 5.61 -7.52 -5.67
C ASN A 897 4.82 -8.81 -5.90
N SER A 898 5.37 -9.68 -6.74
CA SER A 898 4.71 -10.91 -7.17
C SER A 898 5.75 -12.00 -7.25
N ASP A 899 5.67 -12.95 -6.33
CA ASP A 899 6.63 -14.05 -6.27
C ASP A 899 6.03 -15.35 -6.82
N GLY A 900 6.87 -16.23 -7.36
CA GLY A 900 6.38 -17.54 -7.82
C GLY A 900 5.96 -18.42 -6.64
N ILE A 901 6.80 -18.49 -5.61
CA ILE A 901 6.53 -19.19 -4.36
C ILE A 901 7.07 -18.33 -3.22
N ASP A 902 6.25 -18.00 -2.24
CA ASP A 902 6.63 -17.30 -1.02
C ASP A 902 6.38 -18.21 0.20
N TYR A 903 7.44 -18.51 0.96
CA TYR A 903 7.37 -19.26 2.21
C TYR A 903 7.81 -18.41 3.40
N ASP A 904 6.91 -18.28 4.38
CA ASP A 904 7.17 -17.63 5.66
C ASP A 904 7.05 -18.62 6.82
N ASN A 905 8.09 -18.68 7.66
CA ASN A 905 8.14 -19.56 8.84
C ASN A 905 7.86 -21.04 8.52
N ILE A 906 8.26 -21.51 7.35
CA ILE A 906 8.18 -22.91 6.94
C ILE A 906 9.44 -23.65 7.35
N VAL A 907 9.30 -24.76 8.06
CA VAL A 907 10.40 -25.66 8.43
C VAL A 907 10.34 -26.92 7.58
N ASP A 908 11.49 -27.34 7.02
CA ASP A 908 11.62 -28.53 6.17
C ASP A 908 10.70 -28.51 4.91
N GLY A 909 10.45 -27.32 4.37
CA GLY A 909 9.65 -27.14 3.14
C GLY A 909 10.32 -27.75 1.91
N ILE A 910 9.53 -28.20 0.92
CA ILE A 910 10.04 -28.80 -0.33
C ILE A 910 9.53 -28.02 -1.55
N ILE A 911 10.46 -27.53 -2.36
CA ILE A 911 10.17 -26.90 -3.65
C ILE A 911 10.95 -27.66 -4.74
N ARG A 912 10.28 -28.53 -5.51
CA ARG A 912 10.99 -29.45 -6.41
C ARG A 912 10.43 -29.59 -7.82
N GLY A 913 11.28 -29.49 -8.83
CA GLY A 913 10.90 -29.83 -10.21
C GLY A 913 9.93 -28.85 -10.87
N ASN A 914 9.74 -27.65 -10.30
CA ASN A 914 8.81 -26.65 -10.81
C ASN A 914 9.40 -25.88 -12.00
N ASN A 915 8.54 -25.41 -12.90
CA ASN A 915 8.88 -24.44 -13.94
C ASN A 915 8.29 -23.08 -13.55
N ILE A 916 9.14 -22.10 -13.22
CA ILE A 916 8.76 -20.77 -12.70
C ILE A 916 9.27 -19.73 -13.69
N TYR A 917 8.40 -18.88 -14.25
CA TYR A 917 8.84 -18.00 -15.32
C TYR A 917 8.04 -16.70 -15.50
N ASN A 918 8.73 -15.68 -16.02
CA ASN A 918 8.19 -14.38 -16.44
C ASN A 918 7.59 -13.52 -15.33
N PHE A 919 8.26 -13.44 -14.18
CA PHE A 919 7.95 -12.50 -13.10
C PHE A 919 8.72 -11.20 -13.34
N THR A 920 8.14 -10.28 -14.12
CA THR A 920 8.89 -9.14 -14.70
C THR A 920 8.60 -7.78 -14.04
N GLY A 921 7.66 -7.69 -13.11
CA GLY A 921 7.39 -6.46 -12.34
C GLY A 921 8.46 -6.16 -11.28
N GLY A 922 8.47 -4.97 -10.67
CA GLY A 922 9.48 -4.63 -9.68
C GLY A 922 9.37 -5.44 -8.39
N ASN A 923 10.50 -5.83 -7.78
CA ASN A 923 10.55 -6.65 -6.55
C ASN A 923 9.75 -7.96 -6.70
N SER A 924 10.07 -8.73 -7.74
CA SER A 924 9.41 -10.00 -8.06
C SER A 924 10.45 -11.11 -8.20
N ASP A 925 10.35 -12.09 -7.31
CA ASP A 925 11.26 -13.22 -7.19
C ASP A 925 10.63 -14.51 -7.74
N GLY A 926 11.45 -15.45 -8.20
CA GLY A 926 10.95 -16.78 -8.59
C GLY A 926 10.50 -17.58 -7.36
N ILE A 927 11.34 -17.56 -6.33
CA ILE A 927 11.07 -18.15 -5.01
C ILE A 927 11.56 -17.13 -3.97
N ASP A 928 10.71 -16.71 -3.04
CA ASP A 928 11.09 -15.94 -1.86
C ASP A 928 10.93 -16.76 -0.58
N LEU A 929 11.92 -16.62 0.29
CA LEU A 929 11.90 -17.14 1.65
C LEU A 929 11.95 -15.92 2.56
N GLY A 930 10.75 -15.37 2.80
CA GLY A 930 10.51 -14.02 3.29
C GLY A 930 10.87 -13.83 4.75
N GLU A 931 10.44 -14.69 5.68
CA GLU A 931 10.72 -14.55 7.12
C GLU A 931 10.87 -15.89 7.83
N GLY A 932 12.10 -16.25 8.24
CA GLY A 932 12.34 -17.37 9.16
C GLY A 932 12.02 -18.76 8.62
N ALA A 933 12.07 -18.99 7.30
CA ALA A 933 11.92 -20.32 6.72
C ALA A 933 13.20 -21.14 6.90
N ILE A 934 13.15 -22.30 7.54
CA ILE A 934 14.33 -23.07 7.94
C ILE A 934 14.42 -24.39 7.16
N ASP A 935 15.60 -24.70 6.67
CA ASP A 935 15.97 -25.97 6.02
C ASP A 935 15.14 -26.30 4.76
N VAL A 936 14.73 -25.28 4.01
CA VAL A 936 13.92 -25.46 2.79
C VAL A 936 14.74 -26.15 1.70
N PHE A 937 14.21 -27.24 1.15
CA PHE A 937 14.84 -28.04 0.10
C PHE A 937 14.34 -27.62 -1.29
N ILE A 938 15.20 -26.93 -2.06
CA ILE A 938 14.88 -26.38 -3.39
C ILE A 938 15.65 -27.17 -4.44
N ASP A 939 14.98 -28.05 -5.18
CA ASP A 939 15.65 -29.06 -6.03
C ASP A 939 15.09 -29.15 -7.45
N LYS A 940 15.95 -29.20 -8.47
CA LYS A 940 15.54 -29.45 -9.88
C LYS A 940 14.52 -28.48 -10.48
N ASN A 941 14.40 -27.26 -9.96
CA ASN A 941 13.51 -26.25 -10.52
C ASN A 941 14.17 -25.55 -11.72
N ARG A 942 13.33 -25.08 -12.64
CA ARG A 942 13.70 -24.20 -13.76
C ARG A 942 13.09 -22.82 -13.53
N ILE A 943 13.91 -21.81 -13.29
CA ILE A 943 13.48 -20.45 -12.93
C ILE A 943 13.98 -19.47 -14.00
N VAL A 944 13.07 -18.72 -14.65
CA VAL A 944 13.40 -17.95 -15.85
C VAL A 944 12.78 -16.57 -15.88
N ASN A 945 13.62 -15.56 -16.16
CA ASN A 945 13.21 -14.16 -16.35
C ASN A 945 12.46 -13.58 -15.15
N CYS A 946 13.03 -13.70 -13.95
CA CYS A 946 12.58 -12.95 -12.77
C CYS A 946 13.33 -11.61 -12.70
N SER A 947 12.60 -10.50 -12.61
CA SER A 947 13.13 -9.14 -12.63
C SER A 947 14.04 -8.81 -11.46
N ASP A 948 13.83 -9.42 -10.29
CA ASP A 948 14.66 -9.26 -9.11
C ASP A 948 15.54 -10.49 -8.86
N LYS A 949 15.04 -11.57 -8.24
CA LYS A 949 15.85 -12.76 -7.93
C LYS A 949 15.21 -14.03 -8.46
N GLY A 950 16.02 -14.97 -8.92
CA GLY A 950 15.53 -16.33 -9.17
C GLY A 950 15.10 -16.99 -7.86
N ILE A 951 15.98 -16.96 -6.85
CA ILE A 951 15.71 -17.42 -5.49
C ILE A 951 16.21 -16.37 -4.51
N SER A 952 15.38 -16.03 -3.55
CA SER A 952 15.68 -15.13 -2.45
C SER A 952 15.70 -15.91 -1.13
N VAL A 953 16.75 -15.71 -0.33
CA VAL A 953 16.89 -16.30 1.01
C VAL A 953 17.18 -15.17 1.98
N GLY A 954 16.14 -14.70 2.70
CA GLY A 954 16.20 -13.51 3.54
C GLY A 954 15.80 -13.74 5.00
N GLN A 955 16.04 -12.74 5.84
CA GLN A 955 15.45 -12.61 7.19
C GLN A 955 15.51 -13.90 8.04
N LYS A 956 16.73 -14.43 8.23
CA LYS A 956 17.04 -15.66 9.00
C LYS A 956 16.62 -16.97 8.35
N SER A 957 16.32 -16.96 7.05
CA SER A 957 15.95 -18.17 6.33
C SER A 957 17.16 -19.03 5.94
N THR A 958 16.97 -20.34 5.81
CA THR A 958 18.00 -21.27 5.35
C THR A 958 17.50 -22.21 4.25
N ALA A 959 18.34 -22.47 3.24
CA ALA A 959 17.97 -23.26 2.08
C ALA A 959 19.06 -24.22 1.58
N LYS A 960 18.62 -25.37 1.05
CA LYS A 960 19.43 -26.35 0.31
C LYS A 960 19.01 -26.30 -1.16
N ILE A 961 19.78 -25.62 -1.99
CA ILE A 961 19.47 -25.27 -3.38
C ILE A 961 20.27 -26.16 -4.32
N PHE A 962 19.63 -27.21 -4.84
CA PHE A 962 20.31 -28.26 -5.59
C PHE A 962 19.77 -28.44 -7.00
N ARG A 963 20.67 -28.61 -7.97
CA ARG A 963 20.31 -29.02 -9.34
C ARG A 963 19.29 -28.10 -10.03
N ASN A 964 19.24 -26.82 -9.65
CA ASN A 964 18.32 -25.84 -10.27
C ASN A 964 18.96 -25.22 -11.52
N VAL A 965 18.12 -24.81 -12.47
CA VAL A 965 18.50 -24.05 -13.66
C VAL A 965 17.87 -22.66 -13.56
N ILE A 966 18.70 -21.62 -13.44
CA ILE A 966 18.25 -20.24 -13.20
C ILE A 966 18.74 -19.34 -14.33
N ILE A 967 17.81 -18.75 -15.07
CA ILE A 967 18.08 -18.10 -16.36
C ILE A 967 17.55 -16.67 -16.39
N GLY A 968 18.41 -15.72 -16.75
CA GLY A 968 17.95 -14.38 -17.15
C GLY A 968 17.39 -13.52 -16.01
N CYS A 969 17.66 -13.85 -14.75
CA CYS A 969 17.22 -13.06 -13.60
C CYS A 969 18.21 -11.92 -13.29
N ASN A 970 17.77 -10.88 -12.57
CA ASN A 970 18.72 -9.85 -12.12
C ASN A 970 19.73 -10.43 -11.11
N GLN A 971 19.27 -11.16 -10.09
CA GLN A 971 20.12 -12.05 -9.32
C GLN A 971 19.67 -13.49 -9.52
N GLY A 972 20.59 -14.43 -9.70
CA GLY A 972 20.24 -15.85 -9.76
C GLY A 972 19.76 -16.34 -8.39
N VAL A 973 20.62 -16.27 -7.38
CA VAL A 973 20.27 -16.41 -5.97
C VAL A 973 20.77 -15.20 -5.18
N GLY A 974 19.91 -14.60 -4.36
CA GLY A 974 20.30 -13.57 -3.38
C GLY A 974 20.12 -14.08 -1.96
N ILE A 975 21.19 -14.08 -1.16
CA ILE A 975 21.18 -14.47 0.25
C ILE A 975 21.45 -13.22 1.09
N LYS A 976 20.52 -12.88 1.98
CA LYS A 976 20.50 -11.56 2.62
C LYS A 976 20.06 -11.57 4.07
N ASP A 977 20.61 -10.64 4.84
CA ASP A 977 20.21 -10.29 6.20
C ASP A 977 20.29 -11.41 7.26
N SER A 978 20.61 -11.02 8.50
CA SER A 978 20.40 -11.84 9.71
C SER A 978 21.01 -13.23 9.66
N SER A 979 22.19 -13.37 9.03
CA SER A 979 22.89 -14.66 8.87
C SER A 979 22.06 -15.73 8.17
N SER A 980 21.21 -15.32 7.22
CA SER A 980 20.55 -16.25 6.30
C SER A 980 21.58 -17.10 5.57
N PHE A 981 21.30 -18.39 5.36
CA PHE A 981 22.30 -19.34 4.88
C PHE A 981 21.80 -20.22 3.73
N ALA A 982 22.61 -20.35 2.67
CA ALA A 982 22.30 -21.27 1.58
C ALA A 982 23.44 -22.24 1.27
N ILE A 983 23.08 -23.50 1.03
CA ILE A 983 23.97 -24.49 0.38
C ILE A 983 23.53 -24.63 -1.07
N ILE A 984 24.43 -24.35 -2.01
CA ILE A 984 24.17 -24.41 -3.45
C ILE A 984 25.05 -25.50 -4.07
N ASP A 985 24.46 -26.51 -4.69
CA ASP A 985 25.22 -27.60 -5.32
C ASP A 985 24.63 -28.02 -6.67
N LYS A 986 25.50 -28.18 -7.68
CA LYS A 986 25.13 -28.68 -9.02
C LYS A 986 24.08 -27.82 -9.75
N CYS A 987 24.01 -26.53 -9.45
CA CYS A 987 23.13 -25.60 -10.15
C CYS A 987 23.76 -25.11 -11.46
N VAL A 988 22.91 -24.61 -12.35
CA VAL A 988 23.31 -23.91 -13.58
C VAL A 988 22.69 -22.51 -13.59
N PHE A 989 23.55 -21.51 -13.66
CA PHE A 989 23.18 -20.11 -13.82
C PHE A 989 23.52 -19.65 -15.23
N TYR A 990 22.55 -19.12 -15.96
CA TYR A 990 22.76 -18.68 -17.34
C TYR A 990 22.16 -17.29 -17.59
N ARG A 991 22.96 -16.34 -18.08
CA ARG A 991 22.48 -14.98 -18.46
C ARG A 991 21.87 -14.14 -17.34
N ASN A 992 22.15 -14.47 -16.07
CA ASN A 992 21.75 -13.63 -14.95
C ASN A 992 22.59 -12.35 -14.92
N ASN A 993 22.10 -11.25 -14.34
CA ASN A 993 22.93 -10.05 -14.19
C ASN A 993 24.05 -10.31 -13.16
N VAL A 994 23.69 -10.83 -11.99
CA VAL A 994 24.62 -11.45 -11.02
C VAL A 994 24.14 -12.86 -10.74
N ALA A 995 24.99 -13.88 -10.80
CA ALA A 995 24.52 -15.26 -10.58
C ALA A 995 24.25 -15.56 -9.10
N ILE A 996 25.18 -15.21 -8.22
CA ILE A 996 25.03 -15.40 -6.77
C ILE A 996 25.41 -14.09 -6.06
N ALA A 997 24.49 -13.54 -5.28
CA ALA A 997 24.71 -12.33 -4.49
C ALA A 997 24.51 -12.65 -3.00
N VAL A 998 25.47 -12.25 -2.15
CA VAL A 998 25.41 -12.40 -0.70
C VAL A 998 25.65 -11.03 -0.06
N PHE A 999 24.66 -10.49 0.63
CA PHE A 999 24.69 -9.08 1.04
C PHE A 999 23.77 -8.74 2.21
N GLU A 1000 24.05 -7.65 2.91
CA GLU A 1000 23.10 -6.98 3.81
C GLU A 1000 22.15 -6.11 2.96
N LYS A 1001 20.86 -6.45 2.94
CA LYS A 1001 19.79 -5.64 2.32
C LYS A 1001 19.28 -4.59 3.30
N ASN A 1002 19.07 -5.00 4.56
CA ASN A 1002 18.53 -4.18 5.63
C ASN A 1002 19.64 -3.78 6.60
N ASN A 1003 19.89 -2.48 6.75
CA ASN A 1003 21.02 -1.98 7.53
C ASN A 1003 21.04 -2.48 8.98
N ASN A 1004 22.23 -2.93 9.40
CA ASN A 1004 22.49 -3.47 10.74
C ASN A 1004 21.79 -4.80 11.02
N HIS A 1005 21.37 -5.52 9.99
CA HIS A 1005 20.85 -6.88 10.13
C HIS A 1005 21.93 -7.92 9.87
N GLY A 1006 23.15 -7.54 9.46
CA GLY A 1006 24.23 -8.46 9.07
C GLY A 1006 24.00 -9.03 7.67
N GLY A 1007 25.05 -9.57 7.05
CA GLY A 1007 24.96 -10.18 5.72
C GLY A 1007 24.38 -11.60 5.73
N GLY A 1008 24.48 -12.25 4.57
CA GLY A 1008 24.18 -13.67 4.40
C GLY A 1008 25.43 -14.53 4.32
N ASP A 1009 25.24 -15.84 4.32
CA ASP A 1009 26.30 -16.83 4.19
C ASP A 1009 25.96 -17.87 3.11
N ALA A 1010 26.91 -18.24 2.26
CA ALA A 1010 26.68 -19.25 1.23
C ALA A 1010 27.85 -20.23 1.07
N ARG A 1011 27.51 -21.50 0.83
CA ARG A 1011 28.46 -22.54 0.38
C ARG A 1011 28.06 -23.04 -0.99
N VAL A 1012 28.97 -22.95 -1.95
CA VAL A 1012 28.71 -23.27 -3.36
C VAL A 1012 29.68 -24.32 -3.85
N THR A 1013 29.16 -25.42 -4.39
CA THR A 1013 29.94 -26.52 -4.94
C THR A 1013 29.42 -27.00 -6.28
N ASN A 1014 30.31 -27.53 -7.13
CA ASN A 1014 29.95 -28.18 -8.40
C ASN A 1014 29.00 -27.35 -9.28
N THR A 1015 29.06 -26.03 -9.26
CA THR A 1015 28.06 -25.16 -9.90
C THR A 1015 28.64 -24.56 -11.18
N ILE A 1016 27.79 -24.38 -12.20
CA ILE A 1016 28.18 -23.71 -13.45
C ILE A 1016 27.52 -22.34 -13.51
N ILE A 1017 28.32 -21.30 -13.71
CA ILE A 1017 27.89 -19.93 -13.96
C ILE A 1017 28.33 -19.57 -15.38
N SER A 1018 27.40 -19.16 -16.23
CA SER A 1018 27.70 -18.88 -17.63
C SER A 1018 26.96 -17.67 -18.16
N GLN A 1019 27.67 -16.84 -18.92
CA GLN A 1019 27.16 -15.63 -19.54
C GLN A 1019 26.51 -14.65 -18.55
N SER A 1020 27.00 -14.57 -17.31
CA SER A 1020 26.57 -13.51 -16.40
C SER A 1020 26.86 -12.13 -17.00
N LYS A 1021 25.99 -11.14 -16.77
CA LYS A 1021 26.13 -9.82 -17.41
C LYS A 1021 27.07 -8.89 -16.66
N ASN A 1022 27.04 -8.90 -15.32
CA ASN A 1022 27.82 -8.00 -14.47
C ASN A 1022 28.83 -8.71 -13.57
N ALA A 1023 28.45 -9.84 -12.94
CA ALA A 1023 29.38 -10.63 -12.12
C ALA A 1023 28.93 -12.08 -11.99
N SER A 1024 29.89 -13.01 -11.83
CA SER A 1024 29.56 -14.37 -11.39
C SER A 1024 29.06 -14.39 -9.96
N VAL A 1025 29.80 -13.72 -9.07
CA VAL A 1025 29.47 -13.64 -7.65
C VAL A 1025 29.65 -12.21 -7.14
N GLN A 1026 28.80 -11.79 -6.21
CA GLN A 1026 28.90 -10.52 -5.49
C GLN A 1026 28.74 -10.79 -3.99
N VAL A 1027 29.69 -10.32 -3.19
CA VAL A 1027 29.70 -10.51 -1.73
C VAL A 1027 30.10 -9.19 -1.10
N ASP A 1028 29.30 -8.68 -0.15
CA ASP A 1028 29.67 -7.49 0.61
C ASP A 1028 30.56 -7.80 1.82
N GLU A 1029 30.95 -6.78 2.57
CA GLU A 1029 31.83 -6.92 3.74
C GLU A 1029 31.19 -7.60 4.96
N TYR A 1030 29.86 -7.74 4.97
CA TYR A 1030 29.09 -8.33 6.08
C TYR A 1030 28.74 -9.80 5.83
N SER A 1031 29.12 -10.32 4.66
CA SER A 1031 28.68 -11.61 4.14
C SER A 1031 29.85 -12.55 3.90
N SER A 1032 29.57 -13.85 3.83
CA SER A 1032 30.58 -14.84 3.46
C SER A 1032 30.14 -15.76 2.32
N LEU A 1033 31.11 -16.12 1.49
CA LEU A 1033 30.93 -17.06 0.39
C LEU A 1033 32.12 -18.01 0.35
N ASP A 1034 31.84 -19.30 0.45
CA ASP A 1034 32.78 -20.38 0.15
C ASP A 1034 32.36 -21.06 -1.14
N ILE A 1035 33.11 -20.84 -2.23
CA ILE A 1035 32.82 -21.40 -3.55
C ILE A 1035 33.98 -22.28 -4.01
N THR A 1036 33.72 -23.56 -4.24
CA THR A 1036 34.73 -24.53 -4.67
C THR A 1036 34.21 -25.42 -5.79
N TYR A 1037 35.13 -26.02 -6.55
CA TYR A 1037 34.83 -26.97 -7.62
C TYR A 1037 33.71 -26.47 -8.56
N SER A 1038 33.72 -25.19 -8.90
CA SER A 1038 32.68 -24.53 -9.70
C SER A 1038 33.30 -23.80 -10.89
N LEU A 1039 32.54 -23.61 -11.96
CA LEU A 1039 33.03 -22.97 -13.19
C LEU A 1039 32.32 -21.66 -13.45
N SER A 1040 33.08 -20.67 -13.91
CA SER A 1040 32.57 -19.46 -14.55
C SER A 1040 33.25 -19.24 -15.91
N ASP A 1041 32.50 -18.73 -16.89
CA ASP A 1041 33.05 -18.25 -18.17
C ASP A 1041 33.30 -16.73 -18.19
N MET A 1042 33.05 -16.04 -17.08
CA MET A 1042 33.21 -14.59 -16.92
C MET A 1042 34.46 -14.22 -16.13
N ASP A 1043 34.73 -14.88 -15.01
CA ASP A 1043 35.83 -14.58 -14.10
C ASP A 1043 36.30 -15.82 -13.34
N LEU A 1044 37.58 -15.84 -12.93
CA LEU A 1044 38.10 -16.91 -12.09
C LEU A 1044 37.71 -16.69 -10.62
N MET A 1045 36.74 -17.48 -10.15
CA MET A 1045 36.25 -17.42 -8.78
C MET A 1045 37.27 -17.96 -7.78
N LYS A 1046 37.49 -17.26 -6.67
CA LYS A 1046 38.42 -17.68 -5.61
C LYS A 1046 37.91 -18.92 -4.89
N GLY A 1047 38.73 -19.97 -4.83
CA GLY A 1047 38.44 -21.20 -4.09
C GLY A 1047 39.05 -22.44 -4.75
N GLU A 1048 39.11 -23.54 -4.00
CA GLU A 1048 39.70 -24.79 -4.47
C GLU A 1048 38.94 -25.37 -5.66
N GLY A 1049 39.66 -25.77 -6.72
CA GLY A 1049 39.08 -26.51 -7.85
C GLY A 1049 38.16 -25.70 -8.76
N ASN A 1050 38.05 -24.38 -8.58
CA ASN A 1050 37.26 -23.53 -9.48
C ASN A 1050 37.93 -23.38 -10.86
N LEU A 1051 37.12 -23.29 -11.90
CA LEU A 1051 37.56 -23.18 -13.29
C LEU A 1051 37.10 -21.87 -13.93
N TYR A 1052 37.96 -21.31 -14.78
CA TYR A 1052 37.62 -20.23 -15.69
C TYR A 1052 37.67 -20.74 -17.13
N ALA A 1053 36.52 -21.10 -17.70
CA ALA A 1053 36.42 -21.68 -19.04
C ALA A 1053 34.96 -21.65 -19.56
N ASP A 1054 34.77 -21.87 -20.87
CA ASP A 1054 33.45 -22.14 -21.44
C ASP A 1054 32.93 -23.50 -20.93
N PRO A 1055 31.72 -23.59 -20.34
CA PRO A 1055 31.14 -24.87 -19.92
C PRO A 1055 30.86 -25.82 -21.10
N MET A 1056 30.84 -25.35 -22.34
CA MET A 1056 30.56 -26.12 -23.55
C MET A 1056 29.19 -26.81 -23.50
N PHE A 1057 28.13 -26.03 -23.27
CA PHE A 1057 26.75 -26.53 -23.37
C PHE A 1057 26.39 -26.94 -24.81
N GLN A 1058 25.51 -27.93 -24.97
CA GLN A 1058 25.03 -28.38 -26.29
C GLN A 1058 24.18 -27.31 -26.99
N SER A 1059 23.11 -26.84 -26.33
CA SER A 1059 22.12 -25.92 -26.92
C SER A 1059 21.51 -24.97 -25.87
N PRO A 1060 22.33 -24.14 -25.18
CA PRO A 1060 21.88 -23.31 -24.05
C PRO A 1060 20.84 -22.26 -24.45
N GLY A 1061 20.81 -21.84 -25.72
CA GLY A 1061 19.79 -20.93 -26.26
C GLY A 1061 18.36 -21.50 -26.24
N THR A 1062 18.21 -22.82 -26.13
CA THR A 1062 16.90 -23.49 -25.99
C THR A 1062 16.57 -23.88 -24.54
N GLY A 1063 17.43 -23.51 -23.58
CA GLY A 1063 17.35 -23.94 -22.19
C GLY A 1063 17.90 -25.35 -21.93
N GLU A 1064 18.62 -25.94 -22.90
CA GLU A 1064 19.29 -27.24 -22.74
C GLU A 1064 20.74 -27.05 -22.28
N PHE A 1065 21.00 -27.42 -21.02
CA PHE A 1065 22.30 -27.28 -20.35
C PHE A 1065 23.09 -28.59 -20.23
N THR A 1066 22.85 -29.54 -21.14
CA THR A 1066 23.69 -30.73 -21.27
C THR A 1066 25.09 -30.33 -21.74
N LEU A 1067 26.13 -30.91 -21.15
CA LEU A 1067 27.53 -30.66 -21.52
C LEU A 1067 27.91 -31.45 -22.78
N ARG A 1068 28.82 -30.90 -23.60
CA ARG A 1068 29.52 -31.63 -24.68
C ARG A 1068 30.61 -32.54 -24.08
N ASP A 1069 31.01 -33.57 -24.82
CA ASP A 1069 31.96 -34.59 -24.34
C ASP A 1069 33.35 -34.02 -23.98
N GLU A 1070 33.72 -32.88 -24.57
CA GLU A 1070 35.00 -32.19 -24.31
C GLU A 1070 34.90 -31.12 -23.21
N SER A 1071 33.74 -31.00 -22.54
CA SER A 1071 33.51 -29.95 -21.56
C SER A 1071 34.50 -30.02 -20.38
N PRO A 1072 35.09 -28.88 -19.96
CA PRO A 1072 35.97 -28.81 -18.80
C PRO A 1072 35.24 -29.10 -17.48
N CYS A 1073 33.92 -29.04 -17.46
CA CYS A 1073 33.08 -29.38 -16.30
C CYS A 1073 33.03 -30.89 -16.03
N LEU A 1074 33.40 -31.74 -17.00
CA LEU A 1074 33.41 -33.19 -16.86
C LEU A 1074 34.64 -33.64 -16.08
N ASN A 1075 34.45 -34.47 -15.05
CA ASN A 1075 35.49 -35.03 -14.17
C ASN A 1075 36.26 -34.01 -13.29
N SER A 1076 35.92 -32.72 -13.36
CA SER A 1076 36.55 -31.63 -12.58
C SER A 1076 35.80 -31.25 -11.29
N GLY A 1077 34.63 -31.83 -11.03
CA GLY A 1077 33.88 -31.60 -9.79
C GLY A 1077 34.38 -32.45 -8.60
N THR A 1078 33.93 -32.11 -7.39
CA THR A 1078 34.25 -32.87 -6.17
C THR A 1078 33.19 -33.93 -5.84
N ARG A 1079 33.64 -35.05 -5.25
CA ARG A 1079 32.74 -36.08 -4.66
C ARG A 1079 32.21 -35.71 -3.29
N LYS A 1080 32.80 -34.71 -2.62
CA LYS A 1080 32.29 -34.16 -1.35
C LYS A 1080 31.08 -33.24 -1.60
N SER A 1081 30.12 -33.73 -2.38
CA SER A 1081 28.87 -33.04 -2.68
C SER A 1081 27.92 -33.19 -1.49
N PHE A 1082 27.16 -32.14 -1.20
CA PHE A 1082 26.14 -32.13 -0.13
C PHE A 1082 24.94 -33.05 -0.43
N LEU A 1083 24.85 -33.61 -1.64
CA LEU A 1083 23.73 -34.44 -2.10
C LEU A 1083 23.87 -35.94 -1.83
N ASP A 1084 25.06 -36.51 -1.55
CA ASP A 1084 25.17 -37.94 -1.20
C ASP A 1084 26.55 -38.44 -0.73
N LEU A 1085 26.54 -39.43 0.16
CA LEU A 1085 27.66 -40.19 0.73
C LEU A 1085 28.36 -41.09 -0.32
N GLY A 1086 29.07 -40.50 -1.29
CA GLY A 1086 30.09 -41.19 -2.09
C GLY A 1086 29.69 -41.78 -3.45
N LYS A 1087 28.52 -41.42 -4.01
CA LYS A 1087 28.07 -41.89 -5.35
C LYS A 1087 28.00 -40.81 -6.45
N ALA A 1088 28.24 -39.54 -6.15
CA ALA A 1088 28.19 -38.48 -7.15
C ALA A 1088 29.37 -38.57 -8.15
N ARG A 1089 29.09 -38.42 -9.45
CA ARG A 1089 30.13 -38.22 -10.48
C ARG A 1089 30.88 -36.91 -10.21
N ASN A 1090 32.20 -36.90 -10.49
CA ASN A 1090 33.08 -35.73 -10.40
C ASN A 1090 32.73 -34.65 -11.45
N GLN A 1091 31.49 -34.17 -11.55
CA GLN A 1091 31.10 -33.19 -12.57
C GLN A 1091 30.48 -31.96 -11.95
N MET A 1092 30.77 -30.80 -12.55
CA MET A 1092 30.09 -29.54 -12.28
C MET A 1092 28.78 -29.47 -13.07
N GLY A 1093 27.77 -28.81 -12.51
CA GLY A 1093 26.44 -28.68 -13.07
C GLY A 1093 25.63 -29.98 -13.09
N LEU A 1094 24.58 -29.97 -13.91
CA LEU A 1094 23.69 -31.10 -14.11
C LEU A 1094 24.38 -32.22 -14.88
N GLY A 1095 24.19 -33.46 -14.45
CA GLY A 1095 24.82 -34.61 -15.11
C GLY A 1095 24.29 -34.91 -16.50
N VAL A 1096 25.16 -35.49 -17.33
CA VAL A 1096 24.99 -35.88 -18.75
C VAL A 1096 23.84 -36.88 -19.03
N ALA A 1097 22.87 -37.06 -18.13
CA ALA A 1097 21.84 -38.11 -18.27
C ALA A 1097 20.47 -37.83 -17.63
N GLU A 1098 19.96 -36.60 -17.59
CA GLU A 1098 18.49 -36.39 -17.46
C GLU A 1098 17.92 -35.96 -18.82
N LYS A 1099 17.86 -36.93 -19.75
CA LYS A 1099 17.07 -36.80 -20.97
C LYS A 1099 15.59 -36.57 -20.59
N LYS A 1100 15.09 -35.39 -20.95
CA LYS A 1100 13.69 -34.90 -20.92
C LYS A 1100 13.19 -34.31 -19.58
N ILE A 1101 13.39 -33.01 -19.41
CA ILE A 1101 12.25 -32.13 -19.07
C ILE A 1101 11.63 -31.74 -20.42
N LYS A 1102 10.80 -32.61 -21.00
CA LYS A 1102 9.95 -32.26 -22.15
C LYS A 1102 8.59 -31.83 -21.59
N VAL A 1103 8.41 -30.53 -21.41
CA VAL A 1103 7.09 -29.89 -21.46
C VAL A 1103 7.09 -29.06 -22.74
N HIS A 1104 6.07 -29.28 -23.58
CA HIS A 1104 5.95 -28.65 -24.88
C HIS A 1104 5.82 -27.12 -24.75
N LEU A 1105 6.80 -26.37 -25.27
CA LEU A 1105 6.61 -24.99 -25.69
C LEU A 1105 7.68 -24.58 -26.72
N VAL A 1106 7.62 -25.19 -27.89
CA VAL A 1106 8.20 -24.60 -29.10
C VAL A 1106 7.24 -23.47 -29.48
N TYR A 1107 7.45 -22.23 -29.02
CA TYR A 1107 6.90 -21.04 -29.69
C TYR A 1107 7.50 -19.68 -29.27
N TYR A 1108 8.23 -19.54 -28.16
CA TYR A 1108 8.59 -18.19 -27.66
C TYR A 1108 10.05 -17.73 -27.84
N LEU A 1109 10.96 -18.57 -28.30
CA LEU A 1109 12.36 -18.15 -28.54
C LEU A 1109 12.60 -17.46 -29.89
N ILE A 1110 11.60 -17.42 -30.79
CA ILE A 1110 11.74 -16.83 -32.14
C ILE A 1110 11.13 -15.42 -32.24
N LEU A 1111 10.22 -15.02 -31.35
CA LEU A 1111 9.54 -13.72 -31.45
C LEU A 1111 10.22 -12.57 -30.68
N GLY A 1112 11.23 -12.86 -29.86
CA GLY A 1112 11.98 -11.82 -29.12
C GLY A 1112 13.01 -11.03 -29.95
N ALA A 1113 13.27 -11.42 -31.21
CA ALA A 1113 14.30 -10.82 -32.05
C ALA A 1113 13.76 -10.13 -33.32
N LEU A 1114 12.44 -10.12 -33.57
CA LEU A 1114 11.82 -9.50 -34.76
C LEU A 1114 10.73 -8.47 -34.44
N GLY A 1115 10.53 -8.13 -33.16
CA GLY A 1115 9.56 -7.12 -32.72
C GLY A 1115 10.03 -5.68 -32.87
N MET A 1116 10.68 -5.30 -33.97
CA MET A 1116 10.91 -3.90 -34.38
C MET A 1116 11.15 -3.83 -35.90
N ALA A 1117 10.13 -4.17 -36.71
CA ALA A 1117 9.88 -3.60 -38.03
C ALA A 1117 8.75 -4.38 -38.74
N GLY A 1118 7.66 -3.69 -39.07
CA GLY A 1118 6.76 -4.09 -40.15
C GLY A 1118 5.45 -4.77 -39.75
N MET A 1119 4.44 -3.98 -39.39
CA MET A 1119 3.05 -4.30 -39.69
C MET A 1119 2.36 -3.05 -40.27
N TYR A 1120 2.66 -2.77 -41.53
CA TYR A 1120 1.65 -2.27 -42.45
C TYR A 1120 1.45 -3.38 -43.50
N ALA A 1121 0.17 -3.64 -43.79
CA ALA A 1121 -0.36 -4.15 -45.05
C ALA A 1121 -0.87 -5.62 -45.11
N PHE A 1122 -2.19 -5.69 -45.36
CA PHE A 1122 -3.02 -6.72 -46.01
C PHE A 1122 -3.27 -8.05 -45.26
N GLY A 1123 -4.49 -8.58 -45.12
CA GLY A 1123 -5.74 -8.31 -45.83
C GLY A 1123 -6.03 -9.35 -46.90
N LYS A 1124 -6.59 -10.51 -46.51
CA LYS A 1124 -7.62 -11.29 -47.21
C LYS A 1124 -8.01 -12.54 -46.41
#